data_AF-A0AAW1ZBW3-F1
#
_entry.id   AF-A0AAW1ZBW3-F1
#
_cell.length_a   1.000
_cell.length_b   1.000
_cell.length_c   1.000
_cell.angle_alpha   90.00
_cell.angle_beta   90.00
_cell.angle_gamma   90.00
#
_symmetry.space_group_name_H-M   'P 1'
#
loop_
_entity.id
_entity.type
_entity.pdbx_description
1 polymer ?
#
loop_
_entity_poly.entity_id
_entity_poly.type
_entity_poly.pdbx_seq_one_letter_code
_entity_poly.pdbx_strand_id
1 'polypeptide(L)'
;MEKQQRHEFRRSWDACREVPIIQDEQIPKKRVQCLKWFSCAIVGILVFVLALLSKTSFILLITIGNNQTEIISSEKKPTALLGIGFVLVGPSVLLLLKSTWKFIFKSAAMPSKKTVLWVLCVEFLVALGAAILTIVAMPHFDIITNVMILNSVSILSAVFQVVAECLAKERKRLIMLPVCSIFFIVLGYVLFAVSYLVFESSPKIKVSIGLAIVGTICVSVNWWENYSTLFSVSSLEDISKDIAQSRNVVCIISSLVRILITSAVAGAYVPLSGQDWKSVKLVFETVVISLVAIQIASSALCHWFVVVACKMHALHRCFALPIYLASITVLPVFFISFAVKPPESNQTNIQAISSDKLLLLMLTDAMKTLHASNMETGGLACLICSAFSWWLGLMLSTFYIWFLKIHRIERTQDLFVRRMYEGAFLEQSMLLNTRFEIRKRIKEKQCAKETIRVFLCATMWHETYDEMMKIIISMFRLDKYRPKTDKHSDVAFEFHIYFDDAFKDVDNGRQRHANEYAEILVDVIKEVYTIFSEEDPCIFKQMPPLPWQKIINTPYGGRLEYTLPKGNVMMVHLKDKQLIRHKKRWSQIMYLYYILGWRLNKKYFKKFEAGEELESLKERLKRDKENTYILALDGDTDFQPSAVMLLIDRLKLYPEVGAACGRIHPTGTGPMVWYQKFEYAVGHWLQKTAEHVFGCVLCSPGCFSLFRGAALMDDNVMKRYTTKATEASHYVQYDQGEDRWLCTLLLQQGWRVEYNAASDAYTNAPQDFKEFYNQRRRWGPSTMANTIDLLGSGGLTSQKNSSISKLYILYQIISMAASILGPATICLMISGSFVFILKLNENIALALAIVPPTVYLILCFKLKSDMQIKIAAIMSVLYAFLMAGTILSIIGDLVKQKTFLTPSGLFLIGMVVLYIITAGLHPQEFSLVIYGLLYFLCIPSGYLLLAIYSIVNMNNVTWGTRETGSQAKSTAVDTIKKKVMNAICCKCPCLESEEDLSQEILPAETITKTEKTHIPLETQRAHELPLHPHQTWIEHLQMKSYDFPLHESALPMDEIDFWRELLKKYLEPLKENKEEQEKIANDLRELRNKVTFAFFFCNALWLVATFFLQAIGDSISIKIPKIYPNGTYDANEVFSLDPIALMFLLSFALLLIVQFVAMLYHRIYTLIHFVSYADTEIKACRKQSHQIQYSNYQHETDEPDTALCFQNPSVLRRAVTSV
;
A
#
# COMPACT_ATOMS: atom_id res chain seq x y z
N MET A 1 31.61 -20.11 -25.22
CA MET A 1 32.03 -19.60 -23.90
C MET A 1 32.16 -18.08 -23.83
N GLU A 2 32.18 -17.32 -24.94
CA GLU A 2 32.20 -15.84 -24.94
C GLU A 2 30.89 -15.13 -24.52
N LYS A 3 29.76 -15.84 -24.41
CA LYS A 3 28.49 -15.26 -23.91
C LYS A 3 28.39 -15.22 -22.38
N GLN A 4 29.28 -15.94 -21.67
CA GLN A 4 29.25 -16.04 -20.21
C GLN A 4 30.19 -15.03 -19.56
N GLN A 5 31.35 -14.75 -20.17
CA GLN A 5 32.27 -13.70 -19.70
C GLN A 5 31.73 -12.27 -19.86
N ARG A 6 30.80 -12.01 -20.79
CA ARG A 6 30.17 -10.68 -20.94
C ARG A 6 29.15 -10.34 -19.84
N HIS A 7 28.75 -11.33 -19.02
CA HIS A 7 27.79 -11.12 -17.93
C HIS A 7 28.43 -10.90 -16.56
N GLU A 8 29.72 -11.24 -16.37
CA GLU A 8 30.39 -11.10 -15.07
C GLU A 8 31.06 -9.73 -14.85
N PHE A 9 31.40 -8.98 -15.91
CA PHE A 9 32.03 -7.66 -15.78
C PHE A 9 31.08 -6.47 -15.55
N ARG A 10 29.82 -6.70 -15.16
CA ARG A 10 28.79 -5.64 -15.00
C ARG A 10 28.22 -5.51 -13.58
N ARG A 11 29.03 -5.76 -12.55
CA ARG A 11 28.65 -5.48 -11.16
C ARG A 11 29.84 -4.97 -10.32
N SER A 12 30.30 -3.78 -10.64
CA SER A 12 30.92 -2.90 -9.66
C SER A 12 30.28 -1.53 -9.80
N TRP A 13 29.84 -0.98 -8.67
CA TRP A 13 29.41 0.41 -8.56
C TRP A 13 30.62 1.29 -8.88
N ASP A 14 30.55 2.03 -9.98
CA ASP A 14 31.57 3.00 -10.35
C ASP A 14 30.99 4.41 -10.17
N ALA A 15 31.62 5.19 -9.30
CA ALA A 15 31.12 6.49 -8.84
C ALA A 15 31.40 7.64 -9.81
N CYS A 16 32.15 7.37 -10.90
CA CYS A 16 32.69 8.41 -11.79
C CYS A 16 32.08 8.44 -13.20
N ARG A 17 30.86 7.92 -13.42
CA ARG A 17 30.17 8.09 -14.72
C ARG A 17 29.38 9.40 -14.76
N GLU A 18 29.87 10.35 -15.56
CA GLU A 18 29.30 11.70 -15.80
C GLU A 18 28.05 11.73 -16.71
N VAL A 19 27.50 10.59 -17.13
CA VAL A 19 26.24 10.54 -17.89
C VAL A 19 25.32 9.48 -17.29
N PRO A 20 24.13 9.85 -16.77
CA PRO A 20 23.16 8.86 -16.29
C PRO A 20 22.69 8.02 -17.48
N ILE A 21 22.79 6.69 -17.37
CA ILE A 21 22.30 5.77 -18.39
C ILE A 21 20.77 5.95 -18.49
N ILE A 22 20.33 6.64 -19.55
CA ILE A 22 18.94 6.69 -20.03
C ILE A 22 18.66 5.36 -20.74
N GLN A 23 18.66 4.26 -20.00
CA GLN A 23 18.15 2.99 -20.50
C GLN A 23 16.96 2.56 -19.66
N ASP A 24 15.82 2.57 -20.32
CA ASP A 24 14.55 1.93 -19.96
C ASP A 24 14.71 0.41 -19.73
N GLU A 25 15.59 -0.02 -18.81
CA GLU A 25 15.70 -1.41 -18.37
C GLU A 25 14.88 -1.66 -17.10
N GLN A 26 13.62 -1.24 -17.09
CA GLN A 26 12.59 -1.98 -16.33
C GLN A 26 12.08 -3.17 -17.17
N ILE A 27 12.97 -4.10 -17.54
CA ILE A 27 12.56 -5.41 -18.03
C ILE A 27 12.96 -6.50 -17.02
N PRO A 28 12.17 -6.68 -15.94
CA PRO A 28 11.99 -8.01 -15.39
C PRO A 28 10.78 -8.69 -16.06
N LYS A 29 10.49 -8.44 -17.35
CA LYS A 29 9.31 -9.05 -18.02
C LYS A 29 9.31 -10.57 -17.92
N LYS A 30 10.46 -11.26 -18.02
CA LYS A 30 10.51 -12.73 -17.89
C LYS A 30 10.25 -13.23 -16.46
N ARG A 31 10.90 -12.63 -15.45
CA ARG A 31 10.74 -13.04 -14.04
C ARG A 31 9.35 -12.70 -13.50
N VAL A 32 8.81 -11.54 -13.85
CA VAL A 32 7.47 -11.11 -13.46
C VAL A 32 6.38 -11.95 -14.14
N GLN A 33 6.55 -12.28 -15.42
CA GLN A 33 5.61 -13.17 -16.11
C GLN A 33 5.61 -14.57 -15.50
N CYS A 34 6.78 -15.08 -15.10
CA CYS A 34 6.90 -16.35 -14.37
C CYS A 34 6.21 -16.29 -13.01
N LEU A 35 6.51 -15.26 -12.20
CA LEU A 35 5.87 -15.07 -10.89
C LEU A 35 4.35 -14.96 -11.00
N LYS A 36 3.84 -14.30 -12.04
CA LYS A 36 2.41 -14.23 -12.35
C LYS A 36 1.84 -15.62 -12.64
N TRP A 37 2.41 -16.35 -13.60
CA TRP A 37 1.90 -17.67 -13.96
C TRP A 37 1.93 -18.62 -12.77
N PHE A 38 3.01 -18.58 -12.00
CA PHE A 38 3.16 -19.31 -10.76
C PHE A 38 2.09 -18.93 -9.74
N SER A 39 1.86 -17.63 -9.50
CA SER A 39 0.85 -17.14 -8.55
C SER A 39 -0.57 -17.54 -8.99
N CYS A 40 -0.92 -17.38 -10.27
CA CYS A 40 -2.23 -17.78 -10.78
C CYS A 40 -2.41 -19.31 -10.75
N ALA A 41 -1.37 -20.09 -11.07
CA ALA A 41 -1.42 -21.54 -11.01
C ALA A 41 -1.62 -22.02 -9.56
N ILE A 42 -0.86 -21.49 -8.61
CA ILE A 42 -1.02 -21.79 -7.18
C ILE A 42 -2.43 -21.46 -6.71
N VAL A 43 -2.93 -20.26 -6.99
CA VAL A 43 -4.28 -19.87 -6.56
C VAL A 43 -5.34 -20.78 -7.19
N GLY A 44 -5.23 -21.10 -8.47
CA GLY A 44 -6.16 -22.01 -9.14
C GLY A 44 -6.14 -23.42 -8.56
N ILE A 45 -4.95 -23.98 -8.29
CA ILE A 45 -4.79 -25.29 -7.66
C ILE A 45 -5.34 -25.28 -6.23
N LEU A 46 -5.04 -24.24 -5.44
CA LEU A 46 -5.54 -24.12 -4.07
C LEU A 46 -7.07 -24.02 -4.03
N VAL A 47 -7.68 -23.21 -4.91
CA VAL A 47 -9.16 -23.15 -5.00
C VAL A 47 -9.73 -24.53 -5.33
N PHE A 48 -9.15 -25.24 -6.30
CA PHE A 48 -9.59 -26.58 -6.68
C PHE A 48 -9.48 -27.59 -5.53
N VAL A 49 -8.28 -27.71 -4.92
CA VAL A 49 -8.01 -28.65 -3.84
C VAL A 49 -8.87 -28.35 -2.61
N LEU A 50 -9.01 -27.08 -2.23
CA LEU A 50 -9.82 -26.69 -1.08
C LEU A 50 -11.33 -26.91 -1.33
N ALA A 51 -11.81 -26.67 -2.55
CA ALA A 51 -13.19 -27.00 -2.92
C ALA A 51 -13.44 -28.51 -2.87
N LEU A 52 -12.51 -29.30 -3.40
CA LEU A 52 -12.56 -30.76 -3.35
C LEU A 52 -12.58 -31.27 -1.91
N LEU A 53 -11.64 -30.82 -1.07
CA LEU A 53 -11.55 -31.18 0.36
C LEU A 53 -12.81 -30.79 1.14
N SER A 54 -13.36 -29.60 0.90
CA SER A 54 -14.59 -29.15 1.54
C SER A 54 -15.78 -30.03 1.17
N LYS A 55 -15.88 -30.44 -0.11
CA LYS A 55 -16.99 -31.25 -0.59
C LYS A 55 -16.88 -32.70 -0.14
N THR A 56 -15.70 -33.31 -0.24
CA THR A 56 -15.46 -34.69 0.22
C THR A 56 -15.67 -34.83 1.72
N SER A 57 -15.12 -33.92 2.54
CA SER A 57 -15.29 -33.95 4.00
C SER A 57 -16.76 -33.79 4.43
N PHE A 58 -17.52 -32.91 3.76
CA PHE A 58 -18.95 -32.73 4.03
C PHE A 58 -19.78 -33.98 3.67
N ILE A 59 -19.51 -34.57 2.50
CA ILE A 59 -20.24 -35.76 2.04
C ILE A 59 -19.92 -36.96 2.90
N LEU A 60 -18.65 -37.17 3.28
CA LEU A 60 -18.25 -38.21 4.23
C LEU A 60 -18.95 -38.05 5.58
N LEU A 61 -19.10 -36.82 6.05
CA LEU A 61 -19.83 -36.51 7.29
C LEU A 61 -21.33 -36.88 7.20
N ILE A 62 -21.96 -36.64 6.04
CA ILE A 62 -23.34 -37.08 5.77
C ILE A 62 -23.43 -38.61 5.73
N THR A 63 -22.49 -39.29 5.07
CA THR A 63 -22.46 -40.75 4.97
C THR A 63 -22.32 -41.41 6.35
N ILE A 64 -21.50 -40.86 7.25
CA ILE A 64 -21.42 -41.33 8.65
C ILE A 64 -22.79 -41.22 9.36
N GLY A 65 -23.58 -40.20 9.03
CA GLY A 65 -24.94 -40.02 9.55
C GLY A 65 -25.96 -41.03 9.01
N ASN A 66 -25.65 -41.78 7.96
CA ASN A 66 -26.54 -42.80 7.40
C ASN A 66 -26.69 -43.99 8.37
N ASN A 67 -27.88 -44.58 8.46
CA ASN A 67 -28.15 -45.73 9.32
C ASN A 67 -27.42 -47.02 8.88
N GLN A 68 -26.99 -47.11 7.62
CA GLN A 68 -26.35 -48.32 7.06
C GLN A 68 -24.83 -48.44 7.29
N THR A 69 -24.18 -47.43 7.84
CA THR A 69 -22.72 -47.42 8.13
C THR A 69 -22.37 -48.09 9.46
N GLU A 70 -21.21 -48.76 9.51
CA GLU A 70 -20.68 -49.51 10.67
C GLU A 70 -19.56 -48.78 11.43
N ILE A 71 -18.99 -47.68 10.90
CA ILE A 71 -17.87 -46.93 11.54
C ILE A 71 -18.22 -46.41 12.93
N ILE A 72 -19.45 -45.91 13.11
CA ILE A 72 -19.93 -45.39 14.39
C ILE A 72 -21.13 -46.24 14.80
N SER A 73 -21.11 -46.73 16.05
CA SER A 73 -22.23 -47.49 16.61
C SER A 73 -23.53 -46.69 16.48
N SER A 74 -24.65 -47.39 16.24
CA SER A 74 -25.97 -46.77 16.01
C SER A 74 -26.37 -45.76 17.09
N GLU A 75 -25.95 -46.00 18.34
CA GLU A 75 -26.17 -45.11 19.48
C GLU A 75 -25.48 -43.74 19.35
N LYS A 76 -24.35 -43.65 18.63
CA LYS A 76 -23.50 -42.45 18.56
C LYS A 76 -23.69 -41.61 17.29
N LYS A 77 -24.55 -42.03 16.37
CA LYS A 77 -24.91 -41.30 15.15
C LYS A 77 -25.45 -39.86 15.36
N PRO A 78 -26.08 -39.50 16.52
CA PRO A 78 -26.40 -38.09 16.81
C PRO A 78 -25.19 -37.14 16.76
N THR A 79 -23.98 -37.64 17.04
CA THR A 79 -22.74 -36.85 17.01
C THR A 79 -22.40 -36.39 15.59
N ALA A 80 -22.64 -37.23 14.57
CA ALA A 80 -22.42 -36.87 13.17
C ALA A 80 -23.46 -35.85 12.68
N LEU A 81 -24.73 -36.02 13.07
CA LEU A 81 -25.81 -35.06 12.78
C LEU A 81 -25.53 -33.68 13.40
N LEU A 82 -25.03 -33.66 14.64
CA LEU A 82 -24.57 -32.43 15.31
C LEU A 82 -23.38 -31.80 14.55
N GLY A 83 -22.44 -32.62 14.08
CA GLY A 83 -21.34 -32.18 13.22
C GLY A 83 -21.81 -31.48 11.94
N ILE A 84 -22.82 -32.03 11.26
CA ILE A 84 -23.44 -31.40 10.08
C ILE A 84 -24.05 -30.04 10.45
N GLY A 85 -24.70 -29.95 11.62
CA GLY A 85 -25.19 -28.69 12.17
C GLY A 85 -24.10 -27.64 12.36
N PHE A 86 -22.94 -28.02 12.92
CA PHE A 86 -21.79 -27.12 13.06
C PHE A 86 -21.24 -26.65 11.72
N VAL A 87 -21.21 -27.52 10.70
CA VAL A 87 -20.80 -27.15 9.34
C VAL A 87 -21.72 -26.09 8.72
N LEU A 88 -23.03 -26.23 8.88
CA LEU A 88 -24.02 -25.23 8.42
C LEU A 88 -23.87 -23.88 9.15
N VAL A 89 -23.59 -23.93 10.45
CA VAL A 89 -23.50 -22.74 11.30
C VAL A 89 -22.14 -22.02 11.20
N GLY A 90 -21.06 -22.74 10.88
CA GLY A 90 -19.69 -22.22 10.84
C GLY A 90 -19.54 -20.87 10.12
N PRO A 91 -19.99 -20.72 8.85
CA PRO A 91 -19.91 -19.45 8.14
C PRO A 91 -20.73 -18.33 8.77
N SER A 92 -21.86 -18.66 9.40
CA SER A 92 -22.72 -17.70 10.12
C SER A 92 -22.02 -17.17 11.37
N VAL A 93 -21.26 -18.01 12.09
CA VAL A 93 -20.42 -17.61 13.23
C VAL A 93 -19.28 -16.71 12.77
N LEU A 94 -18.58 -17.08 11.69
CA LEU A 94 -17.52 -16.24 11.12
C LEU A 94 -18.06 -14.87 10.66
N LEU A 95 -19.26 -14.85 10.05
CA LEU A 95 -19.93 -13.62 9.65
C LEU A 95 -20.34 -12.77 10.86
N LEU A 96 -20.82 -13.39 11.94
CA LEU A 96 -21.19 -12.74 13.18
C LEU A 96 -19.96 -12.08 13.80
N LEU A 97 -18.86 -12.82 14.00
CA LEU A 97 -17.61 -12.29 14.53
C LEU A 97 -17.10 -11.10 13.71
N LYS A 98 -17.06 -11.24 12.38
CA LYS A 98 -16.61 -10.18 11.45
C LYS A 98 -17.51 -8.95 11.49
N SER A 99 -18.83 -9.12 11.60
CA SER A 99 -19.80 -8.02 11.57
C SER A 99 -19.89 -7.33 12.93
N THR A 100 -19.83 -8.08 14.03
CA THR A 100 -19.71 -7.55 15.40
C THR A 100 -18.41 -6.79 15.59
N TRP A 101 -17.29 -7.31 15.09
CA TRP A 101 -16.02 -6.57 15.04
C TRP A 101 -16.21 -5.22 14.34
N LYS A 102 -16.76 -5.22 13.13
CA LYS A 102 -17.02 -3.96 12.39
C LYS A 102 -18.00 -3.04 13.11
N PHE A 103 -19.01 -3.56 13.77
CA PHE A 103 -20.00 -2.78 14.52
C PHE A 103 -19.37 -2.12 15.76
N ILE A 104 -18.44 -2.79 16.44
CA ILE A 104 -17.69 -2.23 17.58
C ILE A 104 -16.76 -1.10 17.11
N PHE A 105 -16.13 -1.24 15.93
CA PHE A 105 -15.12 -0.29 15.44
C PHE A 105 -15.60 0.78 14.47
N LYS A 106 -16.81 0.67 13.92
CA LYS A 106 -17.38 1.64 12.96
C LYS A 106 -18.83 1.97 13.32
N SER A 107 -19.21 3.23 13.17
CA SER A 107 -20.62 3.64 13.24
C SER A 107 -21.43 2.91 12.16
N ALA A 108 -22.52 2.25 12.53
CA ALA A 108 -23.40 1.54 11.62
C ALA A 108 -24.82 2.11 11.71
N ALA A 109 -25.45 2.34 10.54
CA ALA A 109 -26.85 2.74 10.47
C ALA A 109 -27.78 1.57 10.86
N MET A 110 -28.90 1.89 11.51
CA MET A 110 -29.91 0.91 11.86
C MET A 110 -30.85 0.65 10.66
N PRO A 111 -31.19 -0.62 10.37
CA PRO A 111 -32.12 -0.96 9.28
C PRO A 111 -33.56 -0.57 9.61
N SER A 112 -34.38 -0.32 8.58
CA SER A 112 -35.82 -0.12 8.76
C SER A 112 -36.55 -1.40 9.20
N LYS A 113 -37.72 -1.25 9.84
CA LYS A 113 -38.55 -2.40 10.29
C LYS A 113 -38.96 -3.31 9.13
N LYS A 114 -39.24 -2.74 7.94
CA LYS A 114 -39.59 -3.50 6.73
C LYS A 114 -38.44 -4.38 6.27
N THR A 115 -37.23 -3.82 6.24
CA THR A 115 -36.00 -4.54 5.88
C THR A 115 -35.71 -5.67 6.86
N VAL A 116 -35.84 -5.43 8.17
CA VAL A 116 -35.64 -6.47 9.19
C VAL A 116 -36.64 -7.62 8.98
N LEU A 117 -37.93 -7.33 8.82
CA LEU A 117 -38.95 -8.37 8.63
C LEU A 117 -38.69 -9.22 7.38
N TRP A 118 -38.34 -8.58 6.26
CA TRP A 118 -38.02 -9.28 5.01
C TRP A 118 -36.80 -10.19 5.15
N VAL A 119 -35.70 -9.67 5.72
CA VAL A 119 -34.48 -10.46 5.95
C VAL A 119 -34.74 -11.63 6.90
N LEU A 120 -35.49 -11.42 7.99
CA LEU A 120 -35.86 -12.49 8.92
C LEU A 120 -36.64 -13.60 8.19
N CYS A 121 -37.61 -13.24 7.35
CA CYS A 121 -38.43 -14.20 6.61
C CYS A 121 -37.59 -15.04 5.62
N VAL A 122 -36.74 -14.38 4.82
CA VAL A 122 -35.90 -15.07 3.85
C VAL A 122 -34.86 -15.97 4.53
N GLU A 123 -34.17 -15.45 5.55
CA GLU A 123 -33.16 -16.23 6.26
C GLU A 123 -33.77 -17.39 7.05
N PHE A 124 -35.01 -17.23 7.52
CA PHE A 124 -35.76 -18.33 8.10
C PHE A 124 -36.00 -19.46 7.10
N LEU A 125 -36.54 -19.13 5.93
CA LEU A 125 -36.84 -20.10 4.88
C LEU A 125 -35.57 -20.83 4.40
N VAL A 126 -34.49 -20.09 4.19
CA VAL A 126 -33.20 -20.63 3.73
C VAL A 126 -32.56 -21.53 4.79
N ALA A 127 -32.52 -21.10 6.05
CA ALA A 127 -31.95 -21.89 7.14
C ALA A 127 -32.74 -23.19 7.38
N LEU A 128 -34.07 -23.09 7.35
CA LEU A 128 -34.97 -24.23 7.48
C LEU A 128 -34.77 -25.22 6.33
N GLY A 129 -34.76 -24.74 5.08
CA GLY A 129 -34.54 -25.56 3.89
C GLY A 129 -33.18 -26.25 3.89
N ALA A 130 -32.12 -25.53 4.28
CA ALA A 130 -30.76 -26.09 4.37
C ALA A 130 -30.68 -27.20 5.43
N ALA A 131 -31.23 -26.95 6.63
CA ALA A 131 -31.21 -27.92 7.72
C ALA A 131 -32.05 -29.16 7.39
N ILE A 132 -33.25 -29.00 6.80
CA ILE A 132 -34.08 -30.13 6.37
C ILE A 132 -33.37 -30.94 5.30
N LEU A 133 -32.79 -30.29 4.29
CA LEU A 133 -32.09 -30.99 3.21
C LEU A 133 -30.92 -31.82 3.77
N THR A 134 -30.01 -31.21 4.55
CA THR A 134 -28.75 -31.86 4.93
C THR A 134 -28.84 -32.75 6.18
N ILE A 135 -29.67 -32.39 7.18
CA ILE A 135 -29.78 -33.15 8.45
C ILE A 135 -30.88 -34.21 8.35
N VAL A 136 -31.99 -33.92 7.66
CA VAL A 136 -33.16 -34.80 7.64
C VAL A 136 -33.18 -35.69 6.39
N ALA A 137 -32.97 -35.14 5.19
CA ALA A 137 -33.16 -35.89 3.93
C ALA A 137 -31.89 -36.61 3.45
N MET A 138 -30.76 -35.91 3.34
CA MET A 138 -29.51 -36.44 2.76
C MET A 138 -28.95 -37.71 3.44
N PRO A 139 -29.05 -37.92 4.76
CA PRO A 139 -28.57 -39.15 5.39
C PRO A 139 -29.26 -40.44 4.91
N HIS A 140 -30.40 -40.33 4.20
CA HIS A 140 -31.13 -41.47 3.63
C HIS A 140 -30.74 -41.80 2.18
N PHE A 141 -29.92 -40.98 1.53
CA PHE A 141 -29.53 -41.18 0.13
C PHE A 141 -28.11 -41.75 0.01
N ASP A 142 -27.84 -42.35 -1.15
CA ASP A 142 -26.51 -42.83 -1.51
C ASP A 142 -25.53 -41.67 -1.76
N ILE A 143 -24.23 -42.00 -1.82
CA ILE A 143 -23.17 -41.00 -1.96
C ILE A 143 -23.24 -40.25 -3.30
N ILE A 144 -23.63 -40.90 -4.40
CA ILE A 144 -23.69 -40.29 -5.74
C ILE A 144 -24.83 -39.27 -5.77
N THR A 145 -25.99 -39.64 -5.23
CA THR A 145 -27.14 -38.72 -5.09
C THR A 145 -26.79 -37.53 -4.20
N ASN A 146 -26.15 -37.76 -3.06
CA ASN A 146 -25.76 -36.69 -2.13
C ASN A 146 -24.72 -35.72 -2.71
N VAL A 147 -23.78 -36.20 -3.55
CA VAL A 147 -22.81 -35.34 -4.27
C VAL A 147 -23.53 -34.36 -5.20
N MET A 148 -24.59 -34.82 -5.87
CA MET A 148 -25.15 -34.16 -7.05
C MET A 148 -26.44 -33.39 -6.78
N ILE A 149 -27.23 -33.78 -5.78
CA ILE A 149 -28.45 -33.04 -5.39
C ILE A 149 -28.14 -31.60 -4.97
N LEU A 150 -26.94 -31.35 -4.44
CA LEU A 150 -26.46 -30.01 -4.10
C LEU A 150 -26.36 -29.07 -5.32
N ASN A 151 -26.14 -29.62 -6.53
CA ASN A 151 -26.07 -28.83 -7.76
C ASN A 151 -27.45 -28.33 -8.24
N SER A 152 -28.54 -28.93 -7.75
CA SER A 152 -29.92 -28.59 -8.15
C SER A 152 -30.44 -27.26 -7.57
N VAL A 153 -29.74 -26.69 -6.60
CA VAL A 153 -30.13 -25.50 -5.80
C VAL A 153 -30.14 -24.18 -6.62
N SER A 154 -29.88 -24.23 -7.93
CA SER A 154 -29.83 -23.06 -8.83
C SER A 154 -31.17 -22.70 -9.49
N ILE A 155 -32.25 -23.47 -9.28
CA ILE A 155 -33.50 -23.33 -10.04
C ILE A 155 -34.11 -21.92 -9.98
N LEU A 156 -34.27 -21.34 -8.79
CA LEU A 156 -34.90 -20.02 -8.65
C LEU A 156 -34.00 -18.89 -9.18
N SER A 157 -32.68 -19.06 -9.09
CA SER A 157 -31.73 -18.14 -9.72
C SER A 157 -31.88 -18.15 -11.25
N ALA A 158 -32.01 -19.33 -11.87
CA ALA A 158 -32.24 -19.42 -13.31
C ALA A 158 -33.59 -18.80 -13.72
N VAL A 159 -34.66 -19.02 -12.94
CA VAL A 159 -35.97 -18.39 -13.17
C VAL A 159 -35.87 -16.86 -13.09
N PHE A 160 -35.23 -16.32 -12.05
CA PHE A 160 -35.06 -14.87 -11.91
C PHE A 160 -34.20 -14.26 -13.03
N GLN A 161 -33.21 -14.97 -13.55
CA GLN A 161 -32.46 -14.53 -14.73
C GLN A 161 -33.36 -14.42 -15.98
N VAL A 162 -34.22 -15.40 -16.24
CA VAL A 162 -35.18 -15.33 -17.36
C VAL A 162 -36.12 -14.13 -17.19
N VAL A 163 -36.70 -13.96 -16.00
CA VAL A 163 -37.62 -12.84 -15.73
C VAL A 163 -36.91 -11.49 -15.92
N ALA A 164 -35.68 -11.36 -15.41
CA ALA A 164 -34.91 -10.14 -15.55
C ALA A 164 -34.59 -9.80 -17.02
N GLU A 165 -34.22 -10.79 -17.84
CA GLU A 165 -33.93 -10.57 -19.26
C GLU A 165 -35.19 -10.29 -20.08
N CYS A 166 -36.34 -10.88 -19.72
CA CYS A 166 -37.64 -10.53 -20.31
C CYS A 166 -38.05 -9.08 -20.01
N LEU A 167 -37.82 -8.60 -18.79
CA LEU A 167 -38.12 -7.21 -18.40
C LEU A 167 -37.18 -6.19 -19.03
N ALA A 168 -35.91 -6.54 -19.25
CA ALA A 168 -34.88 -5.62 -19.73
C ALA A 168 -35.01 -5.18 -21.20
N LYS A 169 -35.90 -5.77 -22.01
CA LYS A 169 -36.16 -5.50 -23.45
C LYS A 169 -34.93 -5.49 -24.41
N GLU A 170 -33.70 -5.64 -23.91
CA GLU A 170 -32.46 -5.70 -24.70
C GLU A 170 -31.80 -7.09 -24.59
N ARG A 171 -31.59 -7.74 -25.75
CA ARG A 171 -30.82 -8.98 -26.04
C ARG A 171 -31.56 -10.32 -25.90
N LYS A 172 -31.93 -10.87 -27.06
CA LYS A 172 -32.49 -12.23 -27.21
C LYS A 172 -31.48 -13.39 -27.04
N ARG A 173 -30.16 -13.14 -27.15
CA ARG A 173 -29.13 -14.21 -27.25
C ARG A 173 -28.73 -14.86 -25.91
N LEU A 174 -28.98 -14.20 -24.77
CA LEU A 174 -28.59 -14.73 -23.45
C LEU A 174 -29.73 -15.48 -22.74
N ILE A 175 -30.99 -15.23 -23.12
CA ILE A 175 -32.19 -15.85 -22.51
C ILE A 175 -32.19 -17.36 -22.66
N MET A 176 -31.62 -17.86 -23.76
CA MET A 176 -31.58 -19.30 -24.05
C MET A 176 -30.79 -20.08 -22.99
N LEU A 177 -29.73 -19.50 -22.40
CA LEU A 177 -28.87 -20.18 -21.43
C LEU A 177 -29.60 -20.48 -20.10
N PRO A 178 -30.27 -19.51 -19.43
CA PRO A 178 -31.08 -19.78 -18.25
C PRO A 178 -32.29 -20.67 -18.53
N VAL A 179 -32.93 -20.56 -19.70
CA VAL A 179 -34.06 -21.44 -20.08
C VAL A 179 -33.60 -22.90 -20.19
N CYS A 180 -32.47 -23.16 -20.87
CA CYS A 180 -31.87 -24.49 -20.92
C CYS A 180 -31.48 -24.98 -19.51
N SER A 181 -30.97 -24.10 -18.65
CA SER A 181 -30.67 -24.45 -17.24
C SER A 181 -31.91 -24.95 -16.50
N ILE A 182 -33.04 -24.24 -16.59
CA ILE A 182 -34.31 -24.66 -15.96
C ILE A 182 -34.72 -26.04 -16.46
N PHE A 183 -34.66 -26.26 -17.78
CA PHE A 183 -34.99 -27.56 -18.39
C PHE A 183 -34.15 -28.70 -17.80
N PHE A 184 -32.82 -28.54 -17.74
CA PHE A 184 -31.93 -29.58 -17.21
C PHE A 184 -32.11 -29.81 -15.70
N ILE A 185 -32.39 -28.76 -14.91
CA ILE A 185 -32.64 -28.92 -13.47
C ILE A 185 -33.94 -29.69 -13.21
N VAL A 186 -35.01 -29.33 -13.93
CA VAL A 186 -36.31 -30.02 -13.84
C VAL A 186 -36.18 -31.47 -14.32
N LEU A 187 -35.49 -31.70 -15.43
CA LEU A 187 -35.19 -33.05 -15.92
C LEU A 187 -34.45 -33.88 -14.87
N GLY A 188 -33.47 -33.30 -14.18
CA GLY A 188 -32.76 -33.94 -13.08
C GLY A 188 -33.69 -34.34 -11.92
N TYR A 189 -34.62 -33.46 -11.51
CA TYR A 189 -35.61 -33.80 -10.47
C TYR A 189 -36.56 -34.92 -10.88
N VAL A 190 -37.01 -34.93 -12.14
CA VAL A 190 -37.87 -35.99 -12.67
C VAL A 190 -37.13 -37.32 -12.67
N LEU A 191 -35.90 -37.37 -13.17
CA LEU A 191 -35.07 -38.58 -13.19
C LEU A 191 -34.75 -39.08 -11.77
N PHE A 192 -34.47 -38.17 -10.83
CA PHE A 192 -34.25 -38.48 -9.43
C PHE A 192 -35.49 -39.11 -8.77
N ALA A 193 -36.66 -38.50 -8.98
CA ALA A 193 -37.92 -39.02 -8.44
C ALA A 193 -38.25 -40.40 -9.04
N VAL A 194 -38.10 -40.58 -10.37
CA VAL A 194 -38.32 -41.86 -11.05
C VAL A 194 -37.38 -42.94 -10.52
N SER A 195 -36.09 -42.63 -10.36
CA SER A 195 -35.09 -43.58 -9.88
C SER A 195 -35.44 -44.18 -8.51
N TYR A 196 -35.85 -43.35 -7.56
CA TYR A 196 -36.19 -43.84 -6.22
C TYR A 196 -37.63 -44.35 -6.08
N LEU A 197 -38.61 -43.80 -6.83
CA LEU A 197 -40.02 -44.23 -6.74
C LEU A 197 -40.29 -45.54 -7.49
N VAL A 198 -39.56 -45.82 -8.56
CA VAL A 198 -39.73 -47.02 -9.38
C VAL A 198 -38.90 -48.19 -8.85
N PHE A 199 -37.66 -47.93 -8.40
CA PHE A 199 -36.71 -48.98 -8.05
C PHE A 199 -36.57 -49.23 -6.53
N GLU A 200 -37.18 -48.41 -5.66
CA GLU A 200 -37.05 -48.58 -4.20
C GLU A 200 -38.38 -48.35 -3.44
N SER A 201 -38.88 -49.36 -2.71
CA SER A 201 -40.21 -49.37 -2.09
C SER A 201 -40.24 -49.07 -0.57
N SER A 202 -39.43 -48.13 -0.08
CA SER A 202 -39.46 -47.72 1.33
C SER A 202 -40.31 -46.46 1.58
N PRO A 203 -41.27 -46.46 2.51
CA PRO A 203 -42.10 -45.28 2.81
C PRO A 203 -41.30 -44.11 3.40
N LYS A 204 -40.21 -44.38 4.13
CA LYS A 204 -39.33 -43.34 4.70
C LYS A 204 -38.58 -42.58 3.60
N ILE A 205 -38.13 -43.28 2.57
CA ILE A 205 -37.39 -42.70 1.43
C ILE A 205 -38.31 -41.76 0.62
N LYS A 206 -39.60 -42.12 0.43
CA LYS A 206 -40.58 -41.27 -0.27
C LYS A 206 -40.78 -39.91 0.38
N VAL A 207 -40.83 -39.86 1.72
CA VAL A 207 -40.93 -38.59 2.47
C VAL A 207 -39.63 -37.79 2.34
N SER A 208 -38.47 -38.45 2.43
CA SER A 208 -37.16 -37.81 2.26
C SER A 208 -36.96 -37.19 0.87
N ILE A 209 -37.48 -37.80 -0.20
CA ILE A 209 -37.44 -37.23 -1.57
C ILE A 209 -38.22 -35.91 -1.63
N GLY A 210 -39.45 -35.88 -1.09
CA GLY A 210 -40.27 -34.67 -1.06
C GLY A 210 -39.59 -33.56 -0.24
N LEU A 211 -39.06 -33.90 0.92
CA LEU A 211 -38.30 -32.98 1.77
C LEU A 211 -37.03 -32.47 1.09
N ALA A 212 -36.34 -33.30 0.30
CA ALA A 212 -35.15 -32.91 -0.42
C ALA A 212 -35.46 -31.88 -1.52
N ILE A 213 -36.50 -32.11 -2.32
CA ILE A 213 -36.93 -31.17 -3.39
C ILE A 213 -37.40 -29.85 -2.79
N VAL A 214 -38.21 -29.88 -1.73
CA VAL A 214 -38.64 -28.66 -1.04
C VAL A 214 -37.44 -27.94 -0.43
N GLY A 215 -36.51 -28.67 0.20
CA GLY A 215 -35.28 -28.14 0.77
C GLY A 215 -34.42 -27.42 -0.27
N THR A 216 -34.17 -28.03 -1.43
CA THR A 216 -33.37 -27.40 -2.50
C THR A 216 -34.02 -26.14 -3.06
N ILE A 217 -35.35 -26.11 -3.19
CA ILE A 217 -36.09 -24.91 -3.60
C ILE A 217 -35.97 -23.81 -2.54
N CYS A 218 -36.15 -24.12 -1.25
CA CYS A 218 -36.00 -23.14 -0.18
C CYS A 218 -34.58 -22.55 -0.11
N VAL A 219 -33.54 -23.37 -0.26
CA VAL A 219 -32.14 -22.89 -0.27
C VAL A 219 -31.86 -22.02 -1.50
N SER A 220 -32.51 -22.26 -2.64
CA SER A 220 -32.31 -21.45 -3.86
C SER A 220 -32.71 -19.96 -3.71
N VAL A 221 -33.55 -19.63 -2.71
CA VAL A 221 -33.93 -18.26 -2.34
C VAL A 221 -32.75 -17.46 -1.80
N ASN A 222 -31.68 -18.11 -1.34
CA ASN A 222 -30.54 -17.48 -0.68
C ASN A 222 -29.89 -16.32 -1.46
N TRP A 223 -29.92 -16.37 -2.80
CA TRP A 223 -29.29 -15.37 -3.67
C TRP A 223 -30.28 -14.39 -4.32
N TRP A 224 -31.49 -14.24 -3.77
CA TRP A 224 -32.52 -13.32 -4.27
C TRP A 224 -32.02 -11.86 -4.44
N GLU A 225 -31.15 -11.36 -3.54
CA GLU A 225 -30.64 -9.99 -3.56
C GLU A 225 -29.92 -9.69 -4.89
N ASN A 226 -29.35 -10.71 -5.56
CA ASN A 226 -28.68 -10.57 -6.86
C ASN A 226 -29.59 -10.07 -7.97
N TYR A 227 -30.89 -10.32 -7.84
CA TYR A 227 -31.91 -10.00 -8.84
C TYR A 227 -32.88 -8.91 -8.36
N SER A 228 -32.77 -8.51 -7.08
CA SER A 228 -33.67 -7.54 -6.44
C SER A 228 -33.79 -6.19 -7.17
N THR A 229 -32.68 -5.71 -7.76
CA THR A 229 -32.61 -4.44 -8.50
C THR A 229 -33.19 -4.52 -9.92
N LEU A 230 -33.50 -5.73 -10.40
CA LEU A 230 -34.02 -5.98 -11.75
C LEU A 230 -35.55 -6.02 -11.78
N PHE A 231 -36.17 -6.32 -10.64
CA PHE A 231 -37.61 -6.20 -10.48
C PHE A 231 -37.93 -4.73 -10.24
N SER A 232 -38.65 -4.08 -11.16
CA SER A 232 -39.12 -2.69 -11.04
C SER A 232 -40.24 -2.53 -9.98
N VAL A 233 -40.08 -3.18 -8.84
CA VAL A 233 -40.97 -3.13 -7.68
C VAL A 233 -40.32 -2.24 -6.63
N SER A 234 -40.90 -1.07 -6.38
CA SER A 234 -40.34 -0.03 -5.49
C SER A 234 -39.95 -0.55 -4.10
N SER A 235 -40.75 -1.48 -3.54
CA SER A 235 -40.50 -2.03 -2.20
C SER A 235 -39.20 -2.84 -2.09
N LEU A 236 -38.83 -3.63 -3.10
CA LEU A 236 -37.61 -4.43 -3.08
C LEU A 236 -36.36 -3.58 -3.32
N GLU A 237 -36.49 -2.54 -4.14
CA GLU A 237 -35.40 -1.60 -4.40
C GLU A 237 -35.04 -0.81 -3.14
N ASP A 238 -36.05 -0.32 -2.40
CA ASP A 238 -35.87 0.38 -1.13
C ASP A 238 -35.21 -0.52 -0.06
N ILE A 239 -35.65 -1.77 0.04
CA ILE A 239 -35.04 -2.77 0.95
C ILE A 239 -33.58 -3.01 0.58
N SER A 240 -33.26 -3.18 -0.71
CA SER A 240 -31.90 -3.41 -1.19
C SER A 240 -30.96 -2.22 -0.87
N LYS A 241 -31.45 -0.98 -1.06
CA LYS A 241 -30.73 0.25 -0.69
C LYS A 241 -30.49 0.36 0.81
N ASP A 242 -31.53 0.11 1.61
CA ASP A 242 -31.45 0.14 3.08
C ASP A 242 -30.47 -0.93 3.61
N ILE A 243 -30.51 -2.14 3.05
CA ILE A 243 -29.54 -3.21 3.34
C ILE A 243 -28.10 -2.79 3.01
N ALA A 244 -27.88 -2.07 1.91
CA ALA A 244 -26.54 -1.60 1.54
C ALA A 244 -25.97 -0.61 2.57
N GLN A 245 -26.82 0.23 3.17
CA GLN A 245 -26.44 1.20 4.20
C GLN A 245 -26.26 0.56 5.59
N SER A 246 -27.14 -0.38 5.97
CA SER A 246 -27.19 -1.02 7.29
C SER A 246 -26.54 -2.42 7.34
N ARG A 247 -25.71 -2.75 6.33
CA ARG A 247 -25.20 -4.11 6.05
C ARG A 247 -24.60 -4.85 7.26
N ASN A 248 -23.88 -4.15 8.14
CA ASN A 248 -23.25 -4.79 9.30
C ASN A 248 -24.31 -5.34 10.28
N VAL A 249 -25.35 -4.56 10.57
CA VAL A 249 -26.43 -4.94 11.49
C VAL A 249 -27.28 -6.05 10.87
N VAL A 250 -27.63 -5.91 9.58
CA VAL A 250 -28.37 -6.96 8.84
C VAL A 250 -27.63 -8.30 8.86
N CYS A 251 -26.30 -8.30 8.70
CA CYS A 251 -25.51 -9.52 8.80
C CYS A 251 -25.51 -10.13 10.21
N ILE A 252 -25.50 -9.32 11.28
CA ILE A 252 -25.61 -9.82 12.66
C ILE A 252 -26.95 -10.54 12.87
N ILE A 253 -28.06 -9.90 12.46
CA ILE A 253 -29.40 -10.47 12.57
C ILE A 253 -29.51 -11.77 11.76
N SER A 254 -29.09 -11.74 10.49
CA SER A 254 -29.08 -12.91 9.59
C SER A 254 -28.29 -14.08 10.20
N SER A 255 -27.09 -13.83 10.74
CA SER A 255 -26.28 -14.86 11.41
C SER A 255 -26.99 -15.49 12.61
N LEU A 256 -27.61 -14.68 13.49
CA LEU A 256 -28.29 -15.18 14.68
C LEU A 256 -29.49 -16.07 14.33
N VAL A 257 -30.28 -15.67 13.33
CA VAL A 257 -31.44 -16.45 12.86
C VAL A 257 -31.02 -17.81 12.32
N ARG A 258 -29.97 -17.83 11.48
CA ARG A 258 -29.45 -19.08 10.92
C ARG A 258 -28.96 -20.03 11.99
N ILE A 259 -28.23 -19.52 12.97
CA ILE A 259 -27.76 -20.29 14.13
C ILE A 259 -28.96 -20.90 14.86
N LEU A 260 -29.93 -20.06 15.23
CA LEU A 260 -31.09 -20.48 16.04
C LEU A 260 -31.93 -21.55 15.33
N ILE A 261 -32.24 -21.37 14.05
CA ILE A 261 -33.09 -22.30 13.30
C ILE A 261 -32.36 -23.63 13.05
N THR A 262 -31.09 -23.57 12.64
CA THR A 262 -30.31 -24.79 12.40
C THR A 262 -30.16 -25.60 13.69
N SER A 263 -29.87 -24.92 14.80
CA SER A 263 -29.80 -25.55 16.13
C SER A 263 -31.15 -26.12 16.56
N ALA A 264 -32.27 -25.45 16.28
CA ALA A 264 -33.60 -25.96 16.59
C ALA A 264 -33.96 -27.23 15.79
N VAL A 265 -33.66 -27.26 14.49
CA VAL A 265 -33.90 -28.44 13.63
C VAL A 265 -33.02 -29.61 14.06
N ALA A 266 -31.72 -29.37 14.28
CA ALA A 266 -30.80 -30.39 14.79
C ALA A 266 -31.25 -30.93 16.17
N GLY A 267 -31.67 -30.02 17.05
CA GLY A 267 -32.22 -30.30 18.39
C GLY A 267 -33.46 -31.19 18.37
N ALA A 268 -34.40 -30.90 17.46
CA ALA A 268 -35.67 -31.60 17.34
C ALA A 268 -35.56 -32.94 16.58
N TYR A 269 -34.67 -33.04 15.58
CA TYR A 269 -34.60 -34.24 14.74
C TYR A 269 -34.02 -35.46 15.47
N VAL A 270 -33.04 -35.28 16.35
CA VAL A 270 -32.44 -36.38 17.14
C VAL A 270 -33.48 -37.18 17.96
N PRO A 271 -34.37 -36.55 18.76
CA PRO A 271 -35.42 -37.30 19.45
C PRO A 271 -36.50 -37.83 18.49
N LEU A 272 -36.83 -37.10 17.41
CA LEU A 272 -37.80 -37.57 16.40
C LEU A 272 -37.32 -38.79 15.61
N SER A 273 -36.01 -38.99 15.48
CA SER A 273 -35.42 -40.18 14.84
C SER A 273 -35.33 -41.38 15.79
N GLY A 274 -35.77 -41.24 17.05
CA GLY A 274 -35.76 -42.30 18.06
C GLY A 274 -34.42 -42.48 18.78
N GLN A 275 -33.54 -41.48 18.75
CA GLN A 275 -32.20 -41.51 19.37
C GLN A 275 -32.15 -40.59 20.61
N ASP A 276 -31.35 -40.97 21.62
CA ASP A 276 -31.21 -40.19 22.87
C ASP A 276 -29.97 -39.26 22.82
N TRP A 277 -30.12 -38.04 23.33
CA TRP A 277 -29.03 -37.06 23.46
C TRP A 277 -27.94 -37.51 24.43
N LYS A 278 -28.25 -38.42 25.37
CA LYS A 278 -27.28 -38.97 26.32
C LYS A 278 -26.11 -39.71 25.65
N SER A 279 -26.29 -40.18 24.43
CA SER A 279 -25.26 -40.87 23.65
C SER A 279 -24.21 -39.92 23.06
N VAL A 280 -24.45 -38.60 23.07
CA VAL A 280 -23.49 -37.57 22.68
C VAL A 280 -22.54 -37.32 23.86
N LYS A 281 -21.41 -38.04 23.91
CA LYS A 281 -20.35 -37.71 24.87
C LYS A 281 -19.78 -36.31 24.55
N LEU A 282 -19.60 -35.49 25.59
CA LEU A 282 -19.07 -34.12 25.53
C LEU A 282 -17.69 -34.04 24.82
N VAL A 283 -16.97 -35.17 24.78
CA VAL A 283 -15.75 -35.35 23.99
C VAL A 283 -16.15 -35.97 22.65
N PHE A 284 -16.46 -35.11 21.69
CA PHE A 284 -16.61 -35.42 20.28
C PHE A 284 -15.58 -36.47 19.81
N GLU A 285 -16.00 -37.45 19.01
CA GLU A 285 -15.05 -38.41 18.44
C GLU A 285 -14.04 -37.70 17.52
N THR A 286 -12.75 -38.03 17.67
CA THR A 286 -11.63 -37.38 16.95
C THR A 286 -11.88 -37.31 15.44
N VAL A 287 -12.56 -38.29 14.87
CA VAL A 287 -12.90 -38.37 13.43
C VAL A 287 -13.91 -37.29 13.02
N VAL A 288 -15.02 -37.14 13.75
CA VAL A 288 -16.07 -36.17 13.44
C VAL A 288 -15.55 -34.74 13.62
N ILE A 289 -14.79 -34.46 14.70
CA ILE A 289 -14.16 -33.14 14.88
C ILE A 289 -13.22 -32.83 13.72
N SER A 290 -12.38 -33.80 13.34
CA SER A 290 -11.40 -33.60 12.29
C SER A 290 -12.09 -33.29 10.96
N LEU A 291 -13.16 -34.01 10.61
CA LEU A 291 -13.95 -33.73 9.40
C LEU A 291 -14.63 -32.35 9.44
N VAL A 292 -15.23 -31.97 10.57
CA VAL A 292 -15.84 -30.64 10.74
C VAL A 292 -14.77 -29.53 10.64
N ALA A 293 -13.62 -29.71 11.29
CA ALA A 293 -12.52 -28.76 11.25
C ALA A 293 -11.94 -28.62 9.82
N ILE A 294 -11.71 -29.74 9.14
CA ILE A 294 -11.26 -29.77 7.74
C ILE A 294 -12.28 -29.06 6.85
N GLN A 295 -13.57 -29.34 7.00
CA GLN A 295 -14.63 -28.72 6.20
C GLN A 295 -14.68 -27.20 6.43
N ILE A 296 -14.69 -26.74 7.68
CA ILE A 296 -14.81 -25.31 8.01
C ILE A 296 -13.55 -24.56 7.53
N ALA A 297 -12.36 -25.12 7.76
CA ALA A 297 -11.11 -24.50 7.34
C ALA A 297 -10.97 -24.47 5.82
N SER A 298 -11.24 -25.59 5.13
CA SER A 298 -11.13 -25.67 3.67
C SER A 298 -12.14 -24.77 2.96
N SER A 299 -13.39 -24.72 3.43
CA SER A 299 -14.41 -23.82 2.88
C SER A 299 -14.10 -22.34 3.09
N ALA A 300 -13.58 -21.96 4.27
CA ALA A 300 -13.19 -20.59 4.57
C ALA A 300 -12.00 -20.13 3.71
N LEU A 301 -10.99 -20.99 3.58
CA LEU A 301 -9.82 -20.73 2.74
C LEU A 301 -10.20 -20.69 1.25
N CYS A 302 -11.06 -21.59 0.78
CA CYS A 302 -11.54 -21.60 -0.60
C CYS A 302 -12.23 -20.27 -0.96
N HIS A 303 -13.16 -19.80 -0.10
CA HIS A 303 -13.80 -18.50 -0.27
C HIS A 303 -12.77 -17.36 -0.37
N TRP A 304 -11.77 -17.36 0.51
CA TRP A 304 -10.72 -16.34 0.49
C TRP A 304 -9.90 -16.37 -0.82
N PHE A 305 -9.45 -17.54 -1.27
CA PHE A 305 -8.69 -17.67 -2.51
C PHE A 305 -9.50 -17.36 -3.77
N VAL A 306 -10.81 -17.62 -3.77
CA VAL A 306 -11.69 -17.19 -4.86
C VAL A 306 -11.78 -15.65 -4.93
N VAL A 307 -11.91 -14.98 -3.77
CA VAL A 307 -11.88 -13.51 -3.72
C VAL A 307 -10.55 -12.98 -4.25
N VAL A 308 -9.44 -13.64 -3.92
CA VAL A 308 -8.10 -13.32 -4.45
C VAL A 308 -8.05 -13.51 -5.97
N ALA A 309 -8.54 -14.63 -6.50
CA ALA A 309 -8.61 -14.90 -7.93
C ALA A 309 -9.41 -13.82 -8.71
N CYS A 310 -10.52 -13.34 -8.12
CA CYS A 310 -11.31 -12.25 -8.69
C CYS A 310 -10.50 -10.94 -8.73
N LYS A 311 -9.81 -10.59 -7.63
CA LYS A 311 -8.97 -9.37 -7.53
C LYS A 311 -7.75 -9.40 -8.47
N MET A 312 -7.19 -10.59 -8.71
CA MET A 312 -6.10 -10.81 -9.68
C MET A 312 -6.57 -10.73 -11.15
N HIS A 313 -7.86 -10.50 -11.41
CA HIS A 313 -8.44 -10.53 -12.77
C HIS A 313 -8.23 -11.91 -13.45
N ALA A 314 -8.18 -12.98 -12.66
CA ALA A 314 -7.97 -14.36 -13.11
C ALA A 314 -9.25 -15.22 -12.99
N LEU A 315 -10.41 -14.59 -13.14
CA LEU A 315 -11.75 -15.16 -12.89
C LEU A 315 -11.97 -16.52 -13.58
N HIS A 316 -11.59 -16.66 -14.85
CA HIS A 316 -11.89 -17.87 -15.62
C HIS A 316 -11.03 -19.06 -15.17
N ARG A 317 -9.73 -18.82 -14.98
CA ARG A 317 -8.73 -19.89 -14.76
C ARG A 317 -8.62 -20.28 -13.29
N CYS A 318 -8.79 -19.33 -12.38
CA CYS A 318 -8.55 -19.52 -10.96
C CYS A 318 -9.83 -19.56 -10.11
N PHE A 319 -10.99 -19.23 -10.68
CA PHE A 319 -12.27 -19.31 -9.97
C PHE A 319 -13.29 -20.21 -10.70
N ALA A 320 -13.78 -19.82 -11.87
CA ALA A 320 -14.89 -20.52 -12.51
C ALA A 320 -14.52 -21.97 -12.87
N LEU A 321 -13.41 -22.18 -13.59
CA LEU A 321 -12.98 -23.52 -14.00
C LEU A 321 -12.69 -24.47 -12.81
N PRO A 322 -11.90 -24.08 -11.77
CA PRO A 322 -11.69 -24.92 -10.59
C PRO A 322 -12.98 -25.36 -9.88
N ILE A 323 -13.92 -24.43 -9.66
CA ILE A 323 -15.16 -24.73 -8.94
C ILE A 323 -16.07 -25.66 -9.76
N TYR A 324 -16.13 -25.46 -11.08
CA TYR A 324 -16.87 -26.32 -11.98
C TYR A 324 -16.33 -27.75 -12.06
N LEU A 325 -15.01 -27.90 -12.00
CA LEU A 325 -14.35 -29.21 -12.03
C LEU A 325 -14.46 -29.95 -10.69
N ALA A 326 -14.43 -29.24 -9.56
CA ALA A 326 -14.50 -29.85 -8.22
C ALA A 326 -15.71 -30.81 -8.09
N SER A 327 -16.87 -30.38 -8.55
CA SER A 327 -18.11 -31.17 -8.57
C SER A 327 -17.98 -32.52 -9.29
N ILE A 328 -17.32 -32.54 -10.46
CA ILE A 328 -17.15 -33.76 -11.24
C ILE A 328 -16.06 -34.62 -10.62
N THR A 329 -14.94 -34.03 -10.17
CA THR A 329 -13.78 -34.79 -9.70
C THR A 329 -14.05 -35.56 -8.41
N VAL A 330 -15.01 -35.14 -7.58
CA VAL A 330 -15.41 -35.89 -6.39
C VAL A 330 -15.86 -37.32 -6.73
N LEU A 331 -16.56 -37.52 -7.86
CA LEU A 331 -17.03 -38.84 -8.28
C LEU A 331 -15.86 -39.81 -8.59
N PRO A 332 -14.92 -39.51 -9.50
CA PRO A 332 -13.72 -40.31 -9.71
C PRO A 332 -12.89 -40.52 -8.45
N VAL A 333 -12.83 -39.56 -7.52
CA VAL A 333 -12.09 -39.77 -6.26
C VAL A 333 -12.70 -40.92 -5.46
N PHE A 334 -14.03 -41.02 -5.39
CA PHE A 334 -14.69 -42.16 -4.75
C PHE A 334 -14.60 -43.45 -5.59
N PHE A 335 -14.62 -43.38 -6.93
CA PHE A 335 -14.51 -44.55 -7.83
C PHE A 335 -13.08 -45.07 -8.07
N ILE A 336 -12.04 -44.25 -8.00
CA ILE A 336 -10.64 -44.69 -8.16
C ILE A 336 -10.18 -45.41 -6.89
N SER A 337 -10.66 -44.96 -5.73
CA SER A 337 -10.46 -45.68 -4.47
C SER A 337 -11.15 -47.06 -4.45
N PHE A 338 -12.11 -47.31 -5.34
CA PHE A 338 -12.73 -48.63 -5.56
C PHE A 338 -11.82 -49.62 -6.32
N ALA A 339 -10.87 -49.13 -7.13
CA ALA A 339 -9.92 -49.99 -7.86
C ALA A 339 -8.79 -50.56 -6.98
N VAL A 340 -8.62 -50.04 -5.76
CA VAL A 340 -7.61 -50.51 -4.80
C VAL A 340 -8.26 -51.57 -3.89
N LYS A 341 -8.07 -52.85 -4.21
CA LYS A 341 -8.59 -53.97 -3.40
C LYS A 341 -8.02 -53.92 -1.97
N PRO A 342 -8.84 -54.03 -0.91
CA PRO A 342 -8.33 -54.24 0.44
C PRO A 342 -7.72 -55.64 0.57
N PRO A 343 -6.59 -55.82 1.28
CA PRO A 343 -6.07 -57.13 1.62
C PRO A 343 -7.02 -57.82 2.61
N GLU A 344 -7.48 -59.02 2.26
CA GLU A 344 -8.21 -59.91 3.17
C GLU A 344 -7.29 -60.31 4.34
N SER A 345 -7.49 -59.75 5.53
CA SER A 345 -6.99 -60.38 6.76
C SER A 345 -7.94 -60.20 7.93
N ASN A 346 -8.09 -61.30 8.67
CA ASN A 346 -9.10 -61.60 9.65
C ASN A 346 -9.17 -60.63 10.85
N GLN A 347 -10.37 -60.60 11.45
CA GLN A 347 -10.68 -60.06 12.78
C GLN A 347 -9.52 -60.18 13.78
N THR A 348 -9.09 -59.06 14.37
CA THR A 348 -8.87 -58.87 15.82
C THR A 348 -8.38 -57.46 16.18
N ASN A 349 -8.95 -56.92 17.26
CA ASN A 349 -8.54 -55.80 18.13
C ASN A 349 -8.38 -54.39 17.54
N ILE A 350 -9.41 -53.57 17.80
CA ILE A 350 -9.53 -52.13 17.56
C ILE A 350 -8.97 -51.38 18.78
N GLN A 351 -7.68 -51.06 18.81
CA GLN A 351 -7.16 -50.13 19.83
C GLN A 351 -6.00 -49.21 19.39
N ALA A 352 -5.56 -49.29 18.14
CA ALA A 352 -4.65 -48.30 17.55
C ALA A 352 -5.05 -48.02 16.10
N ILE A 353 -5.80 -46.95 15.86
CA ILE A 353 -6.19 -46.53 14.52
C ILE A 353 -5.06 -45.66 13.96
N SER A 354 -4.25 -46.20 13.03
CA SER A 354 -3.42 -45.34 12.18
C SER A 354 -4.33 -44.57 11.20
N SER A 355 -3.88 -43.39 10.76
CA SER A 355 -4.59 -42.55 9.77
C SER A 355 -4.98 -43.32 8.50
N ASP A 356 -4.17 -44.30 8.09
CA ASP A 356 -4.40 -45.10 6.87
C ASP A 356 -5.53 -46.12 7.07
N LYS A 357 -5.67 -46.69 8.27
CA LYS A 357 -6.72 -47.67 8.61
C LYS A 357 -8.10 -47.00 8.76
N LEU A 358 -8.13 -45.75 9.23
CA LEU A 358 -9.35 -44.94 9.31
C LEU A 358 -9.87 -44.56 7.92
N LEU A 359 -8.98 -44.10 7.03
CA LEU A 359 -9.34 -43.75 5.66
C LEU A 359 -9.92 -44.96 4.92
N LEU A 360 -9.29 -46.13 5.08
CA LEU A 360 -9.74 -47.39 4.48
C LEU A 360 -11.11 -47.84 5.01
N LEU A 361 -11.40 -47.65 6.29
CA LEU A 361 -12.70 -47.96 6.90
C LEU A 361 -13.80 -47.02 6.42
N MET A 362 -13.52 -45.70 6.37
CA MET A 362 -14.39 -44.66 5.78
C MET A 362 -14.75 -44.97 4.33
N LEU A 363 -13.79 -45.50 3.58
CA LEU A 363 -13.99 -45.87 2.18
C LEU A 363 -14.82 -47.14 2.02
N THR A 364 -14.62 -48.11 2.93
CA THR A 364 -15.36 -49.38 2.95
C THR A 364 -16.85 -49.18 3.29
N ASP A 365 -17.18 -48.26 4.20
CA ASP A 365 -18.57 -47.90 4.51
C ASP A 365 -19.22 -47.10 3.36
N ALA A 366 -18.47 -46.22 2.70
CA ALA A 366 -18.94 -45.57 1.48
C ALA A 366 -19.27 -46.62 0.38
N MET A 367 -18.48 -47.70 0.29
CA MET A 367 -18.77 -48.84 -0.59
C MET A 367 -20.01 -49.64 -0.15
N LYS A 368 -20.22 -49.86 1.15
CA LYS A 368 -21.45 -50.51 1.65
C LYS A 368 -22.71 -49.72 1.30
N THR A 369 -22.69 -48.38 1.41
CA THR A 369 -23.83 -47.55 0.99
C THR A 369 -24.12 -47.61 -0.51
N LEU A 370 -23.11 -47.86 -1.36
CA LEU A 370 -23.28 -48.01 -2.81
C LEU A 370 -23.73 -49.43 -3.21
N HIS A 371 -23.34 -50.45 -2.43
CA HIS A 371 -23.69 -51.85 -2.67
C HIS A 371 -25.03 -52.26 -2.02
N ALA A 372 -25.41 -51.63 -0.91
CA ALA A 372 -26.69 -51.84 -0.22
C ALA A 372 -27.88 -51.30 -1.03
N SER A 373 -27.65 -50.33 -1.92
CA SER A 373 -28.60 -49.99 -2.97
C SER A 373 -28.53 -51.09 -4.05
N ASN A 374 -29.32 -52.15 -3.89
CA ASN A 374 -29.56 -53.21 -4.88
C ASN A 374 -30.24 -52.64 -6.15
N MET A 375 -29.62 -51.66 -6.80
CA MET A 375 -30.18 -51.00 -7.97
C MET A 375 -29.89 -51.82 -9.21
N GLU A 376 -30.96 -52.19 -9.92
CA GLU A 376 -30.87 -52.66 -11.30
C GLU A 376 -30.07 -51.66 -12.15
N THR A 377 -29.38 -52.17 -13.18
CA THR A 377 -28.54 -51.38 -14.10
C THR A 377 -29.25 -50.12 -14.64
N GLY A 378 -30.58 -50.18 -14.80
CA GLY A 378 -31.41 -49.04 -15.22
C GLY A 378 -31.56 -47.92 -14.18
N GLY A 379 -31.60 -48.25 -12.89
CA GLY A 379 -31.69 -47.29 -11.79
C GLY A 379 -30.40 -46.46 -11.65
N LEU A 380 -29.24 -47.13 -11.74
CA LEU A 380 -27.93 -46.49 -11.73
C LEU A 380 -27.72 -45.55 -12.93
N ALA A 381 -28.15 -45.98 -14.12
CA ALA A 381 -28.12 -45.13 -15.32
C ALA A 381 -28.96 -43.86 -15.15
N CYS A 382 -30.16 -43.97 -14.57
CA CYS A 382 -31.00 -42.81 -14.26
C CYS A 382 -30.34 -41.84 -13.27
N LEU A 383 -29.66 -42.35 -12.24
CA LEU A 383 -28.92 -41.52 -11.29
C LEU A 383 -27.76 -40.77 -11.96
N ILE A 384 -26.97 -41.43 -12.81
CA ILE A 384 -25.88 -40.79 -13.56
C ILE A 384 -26.42 -39.70 -14.50
N CYS A 385 -27.52 -39.97 -15.20
CA CYS A 385 -28.18 -38.97 -16.05
C CYS A 385 -28.75 -37.80 -15.24
N SER A 386 -29.31 -38.05 -14.05
CA SER A 386 -29.78 -36.99 -13.15
C SER A 386 -28.63 -36.10 -12.65
N ALA A 387 -27.50 -36.72 -12.28
CA ALA A 387 -26.28 -36.06 -11.84
C ALA A 387 -25.70 -35.14 -12.93
N PHE A 388 -25.59 -35.66 -14.15
CA PHE A 388 -25.14 -34.87 -15.30
C PHE A 388 -26.08 -33.70 -15.59
N SER A 389 -27.40 -33.93 -15.51
CA SER A 389 -28.42 -32.90 -15.74
C SER A 389 -28.32 -31.77 -14.70
N TRP A 390 -28.17 -32.06 -13.41
CA TRP A 390 -28.01 -31.01 -12.39
C TRP A 390 -26.67 -30.26 -12.52
N TRP A 391 -25.58 -30.95 -12.84
CA TRP A 391 -24.29 -30.29 -13.09
C TRP A 391 -24.36 -29.34 -14.29
N LEU A 392 -24.93 -29.80 -15.41
CA LEU A 392 -25.10 -28.98 -16.61
C LEU A 392 -26.07 -27.81 -16.36
N GLY A 393 -27.14 -28.06 -15.61
CA GLY A 393 -28.08 -27.03 -15.16
C GLY A 393 -27.40 -25.91 -14.38
N LEU A 394 -26.60 -26.25 -13.37
CA LEU A 394 -25.84 -25.28 -12.58
C LEU A 394 -24.87 -24.48 -13.47
N MET A 395 -24.07 -25.18 -14.28
CA MET A 395 -23.12 -24.59 -15.24
C MET A 395 -23.77 -23.53 -16.15
N LEU A 396 -24.91 -23.86 -16.74
CA LEU A 396 -25.64 -22.97 -17.64
C LEU A 396 -26.19 -21.74 -16.89
N SER A 397 -26.70 -21.92 -15.66
CA SER A 397 -27.20 -20.81 -14.83
C SER A 397 -26.11 -19.81 -14.40
N THR A 398 -24.84 -20.25 -14.36
CA THR A 398 -23.70 -19.43 -13.92
C THR A 398 -22.74 -19.08 -15.05
N PHE A 399 -23.07 -19.45 -16.29
CA PHE A 399 -22.21 -19.21 -17.46
C PHE A 399 -21.95 -17.73 -17.72
N TYR A 400 -22.84 -16.84 -17.26
CA TYR A 400 -22.66 -15.39 -17.35
C TYR A 400 -21.36 -14.90 -16.69
N ILE A 401 -20.84 -15.61 -15.67
CA ILE A 401 -19.59 -15.29 -14.97
C ILE A 401 -18.41 -15.27 -15.95
N TRP A 402 -18.43 -16.13 -16.97
CA TRP A 402 -17.39 -16.19 -18.01
C TRP A 402 -17.32 -14.94 -18.90
N PHE A 403 -18.35 -14.10 -18.88
CA PHE A 403 -18.40 -12.85 -19.65
C PHE A 403 -18.29 -11.59 -18.78
N LEU A 404 -18.09 -11.74 -17.48
CA LEU A 404 -17.92 -10.60 -16.57
C LEU A 404 -16.58 -9.90 -16.82
N LYS A 405 -16.63 -8.58 -16.99
CA LYS A 405 -15.43 -7.73 -17.08
C LYS A 405 -15.24 -7.02 -15.74
N ILE A 406 -14.53 -7.65 -14.82
CA ILE A 406 -14.31 -7.11 -13.47
C ILE A 406 -13.28 -5.98 -13.53
N HIS A 407 -13.54 -4.88 -12.80
CA HIS A 407 -12.55 -3.80 -12.67
C HIS A 407 -11.37 -4.24 -11.80
N ARG A 408 -10.20 -3.63 -12.01
CA ARG A 408 -8.99 -3.98 -11.24
C ARG A 408 -9.24 -3.78 -9.73
N ILE A 409 -8.99 -4.80 -8.93
CA ILE A 409 -9.07 -4.78 -7.44
C ILE A 409 -10.45 -4.29 -6.96
N GLU A 410 -11.50 -4.81 -7.58
CA GLU A 410 -12.87 -4.51 -7.18
C GLU A 410 -13.13 -4.97 -5.73
N ARG A 411 -13.91 -4.18 -4.98
CA ARG A 411 -14.19 -4.50 -3.57
C ARG A 411 -15.02 -5.78 -3.50
N THR A 412 -14.77 -6.61 -2.50
CA THR A 412 -15.51 -7.88 -2.33
C THR A 412 -17.03 -7.71 -2.28
N GLN A 413 -17.52 -6.58 -1.75
CA GLN A 413 -18.95 -6.22 -1.70
C GLN A 413 -19.56 -5.88 -3.08
N ASP A 414 -18.73 -5.45 -4.02
CA ASP A 414 -19.11 -5.17 -5.40
C ASP A 414 -19.00 -6.42 -6.28
N LEU A 415 -18.17 -7.39 -5.87
CA LEU A 415 -18.02 -8.69 -6.53
C LEU A 415 -19.12 -9.69 -6.12
N PHE A 416 -19.38 -9.80 -4.82
CA PHE A 416 -20.31 -10.76 -4.24
C PHE A 416 -21.49 -10.04 -3.60
N VAL A 417 -22.68 -10.61 -3.74
CA VAL A 417 -23.90 -10.12 -3.10
C VAL A 417 -23.73 -10.26 -1.60
N ARG A 418 -23.71 -11.49 -1.07
CA ARG A 418 -23.45 -11.82 0.34
C ARG A 418 -21.96 -11.74 0.66
N ARG A 419 -21.65 -11.36 1.91
CA ARG A 419 -20.27 -11.16 2.40
C ARG A 419 -19.48 -12.44 2.68
N MET A 420 -20.16 -13.56 2.87
CA MET A 420 -19.61 -14.87 3.22
C MET A 420 -20.33 -15.94 2.40
N TYR A 421 -19.86 -17.18 2.52
CA TYR A 421 -20.32 -18.36 1.79
C TYR A 421 -21.24 -19.25 2.65
N GLU A 422 -21.89 -20.23 2.03
CA GLU A 422 -22.59 -21.34 2.70
C GLU A 422 -21.68 -22.56 2.84
N GLY A 423 -21.61 -23.15 4.04
CA GLY A 423 -20.66 -24.23 4.34
C GLY A 423 -20.94 -25.50 3.54
N ALA A 424 -22.18 -25.97 3.58
CA ALA A 424 -22.64 -27.16 2.85
C ALA A 424 -22.71 -26.94 1.32
N PHE A 425 -22.90 -25.70 0.87
CA PHE A 425 -23.14 -25.36 -0.55
C PHE A 425 -22.03 -24.46 -1.10
N LEU A 426 -20.76 -24.77 -0.80
CA LEU A 426 -19.63 -23.89 -1.14
C LEU A 426 -19.61 -23.52 -2.63
N GLU A 427 -19.72 -24.49 -3.53
CA GLU A 427 -19.65 -24.26 -4.99
C GLU A 427 -20.78 -23.34 -5.48
N GLN A 428 -22.03 -23.67 -5.12
CA GLN A 428 -23.22 -22.91 -5.50
C GLN A 428 -23.17 -21.51 -4.86
N SER A 429 -22.73 -21.44 -3.60
CA SER A 429 -22.57 -20.20 -2.87
C SER A 429 -21.47 -19.30 -3.39
N MET A 430 -20.46 -19.82 -4.12
CA MET A 430 -19.47 -18.94 -4.74
C MET A 430 -19.94 -18.49 -6.12
N LEU A 431 -20.50 -19.40 -6.92
CA LEU A 431 -20.97 -19.09 -8.28
C LEU A 431 -22.19 -18.15 -8.26
N LEU A 432 -23.29 -18.54 -7.61
CA LEU A 432 -24.56 -17.80 -7.63
C LEU A 432 -24.51 -16.49 -6.84
N ASN A 433 -23.56 -16.36 -5.92
CA ASN A 433 -23.34 -15.15 -5.13
C ASN A 433 -22.56 -14.06 -5.90
N THR A 434 -21.99 -14.38 -7.06
CA THR A 434 -21.32 -13.38 -7.90
C THR A 434 -22.37 -12.42 -8.46
N ARG A 435 -22.14 -11.09 -8.36
CA ARG A 435 -23.15 -10.09 -8.77
C ARG A 435 -23.42 -10.15 -10.28
N PHE A 436 -24.68 -10.32 -10.65
CA PHE A 436 -25.15 -10.33 -12.04
C PHE A 436 -25.06 -8.94 -12.70
N GLU A 437 -25.32 -7.88 -11.92
CA GLU A 437 -25.47 -6.49 -12.39
C GLU A 437 -24.15 -5.75 -12.70
N ILE A 438 -22.98 -6.37 -12.48
CA ILE A 438 -21.67 -5.77 -12.82
C ILE A 438 -21.67 -5.26 -14.28
N ARG A 439 -22.44 -5.92 -15.17
CA ARG A 439 -22.58 -5.54 -16.58
C ARG A 439 -23.28 -4.18 -16.82
N LYS A 440 -24.21 -3.75 -15.97
CA LYS A 440 -24.99 -2.50 -16.14
C LYS A 440 -24.19 -1.28 -15.65
N ARG A 441 -23.53 -1.39 -14.48
CA ARG A 441 -22.58 -0.36 -13.98
C ARG A 441 -21.40 -0.11 -14.93
N ILE A 442 -20.90 -1.15 -15.61
CA ILE A 442 -19.83 -1.00 -16.62
C ILE A 442 -20.33 -0.26 -17.87
N LYS A 443 -21.58 -0.51 -18.28
CA LYS A 443 -22.19 0.17 -19.44
C LYS A 443 -22.48 1.64 -19.13
N GLU A 444 -22.91 1.96 -17.90
CA GLU A 444 -23.11 3.34 -17.42
C GLU A 444 -21.79 4.08 -17.15
N LYS A 445 -20.75 3.41 -16.60
CA LYS A 445 -19.39 3.98 -16.48
C LYS A 445 -18.62 4.08 -17.80
N GLN A 446 -19.10 3.45 -18.87
CA GLN A 446 -18.61 3.70 -20.23
C GLN A 446 -19.12 5.03 -20.80
N CYS A 447 -20.02 5.73 -20.10
CA CYS A 447 -20.39 7.11 -20.40
C CYS A 447 -19.29 8.06 -19.90
N ALA A 448 -18.67 8.78 -20.85
CA ALA A 448 -17.55 9.73 -20.72
C ALA A 448 -16.27 9.19 -20.03
N LYS A 449 -15.25 8.84 -20.81
CA LYS A 449 -13.86 8.78 -20.31
C LYS A 449 -13.43 10.21 -19.93
N GLU A 450 -13.69 10.61 -18.70
CA GLU A 450 -13.31 11.93 -18.20
C GLU A 450 -11.79 12.00 -18.02
N THR A 451 -11.19 13.07 -18.54
CA THR A 451 -9.74 13.30 -18.47
C THR A 451 -9.36 13.78 -17.07
N ILE A 452 -8.44 13.06 -16.44
CA ILE A 452 -7.88 13.46 -15.15
C ILE A 452 -6.75 14.45 -15.34
N ARG A 453 -6.67 15.45 -14.48
CA ARG A 453 -5.58 16.43 -14.49
C ARG A 453 -4.68 16.23 -13.29
N VAL A 454 -3.38 16.10 -13.55
CA VAL A 454 -2.35 15.95 -12.52
C VAL A 454 -1.38 17.12 -12.65
N PHE A 455 -1.32 17.93 -11.61
CA PHE A 455 -0.37 19.03 -11.50
C PHE A 455 0.81 18.59 -10.65
N LEU A 456 2.00 18.51 -11.24
CA LEU A 456 3.23 18.19 -10.54
C LEU A 456 3.79 19.48 -9.98
N CYS A 457 4.01 19.56 -8.67
CA CYS A 457 4.45 20.76 -7.97
C CYS A 457 5.73 20.45 -7.18
N ALA A 458 6.88 20.79 -7.77
CA ALA A 458 8.17 20.68 -7.13
C ALA A 458 8.51 21.97 -6.37
N THR A 459 8.96 21.85 -5.12
CA THR A 459 9.52 22.98 -4.37
C THR A 459 11.04 22.86 -4.32
N MET A 460 11.74 23.92 -4.71
CA MET A 460 13.21 23.95 -4.81
C MET A 460 13.79 25.11 -4.01
N TRP A 461 14.93 24.88 -3.37
CA TRP A 461 15.68 25.93 -2.69
C TRP A 461 17.19 25.64 -2.74
N HIS A 462 17.89 26.39 -3.60
CA HIS A 462 19.35 26.31 -3.79
C HIS A 462 19.85 24.86 -3.93
N GLU A 463 19.17 24.08 -4.78
CA GLU A 463 19.57 22.71 -5.12
C GLU A 463 20.89 22.68 -5.91
N THR A 464 21.61 21.56 -5.81
CA THR A 464 22.81 21.32 -6.62
C THR A 464 22.45 20.94 -8.07
N TYR A 465 23.41 21.07 -8.98
CA TYR A 465 23.23 20.68 -10.39
C TYR A 465 22.65 19.27 -10.54
N ASP A 466 23.21 18.28 -9.84
CA ASP A 466 22.79 16.88 -9.90
C ASP A 466 21.37 16.66 -9.33
N GLU A 467 20.98 17.43 -8.32
CA GLU A 467 19.63 17.40 -7.75
C GLU A 467 18.61 17.93 -8.74
N MET A 468 18.88 19.11 -9.33
CA MET A 468 18.02 19.70 -10.37
C MET A 468 17.90 18.77 -11.58
N MET A 469 19.01 18.18 -12.02
CA MET A 469 19.06 17.26 -13.16
C MET A 469 18.10 16.07 -12.97
N LYS A 470 18.11 15.43 -11.79
CA LYS A 470 17.24 14.28 -11.47
C LYS A 470 15.75 14.60 -11.60
N ILE A 471 15.30 15.71 -11.02
CA ILE A 471 13.89 16.08 -11.03
C ILE A 471 13.43 16.48 -12.43
N ILE A 472 14.25 17.23 -13.17
CA ILE A 472 13.94 17.63 -14.55
C ILE A 472 13.87 16.40 -15.46
N ILE A 473 14.84 15.48 -15.38
CA ILE A 473 14.78 14.22 -16.12
C ILE A 473 13.49 13.45 -15.81
N SER A 474 13.06 13.39 -14.55
CA SER A 474 11.82 12.71 -14.16
C SER A 474 10.57 13.32 -14.80
N MET A 475 10.51 14.65 -14.92
CA MET A 475 9.43 15.35 -15.62
C MET A 475 9.42 15.04 -17.12
N PHE A 476 10.58 15.05 -17.77
CA PHE A 476 10.72 14.72 -19.20
C PHE A 476 10.44 13.23 -19.49
N ARG A 477 10.80 12.31 -18.59
CA ARG A 477 10.38 10.89 -18.68
C ARG A 477 8.86 10.77 -18.67
N LEU A 478 8.18 11.54 -17.82
CA LEU A 478 6.71 11.53 -17.75
C LEU A 478 6.07 12.13 -19.01
N ASP A 479 6.64 13.20 -19.56
CA ASP A 479 6.24 13.79 -20.83
C ASP A 479 6.31 12.76 -21.98
N LYS A 480 7.43 12.02 -22.05
CA LYS A 480 7.64 10.96 -23.04
C LYS A 480 6.70 9.76 -22.86
N TYR A 481 6.39 9.37 -21.63
CA TYR A 481 5.59 8.15 -21.35
C TYR A 481 4.13 8.25 -21.82
N ARG A 482 3.53 9.46 -21.82
CA ARG A 482 2.16 9.70 -22.32
C ARG A 482 2.10 10.94 -23.21
N PRO A 483 2.51 10.81 -24.50
CA PRO A 483 2.46 11.93 -25.42
C PRO A 483 1.01 12.37 -25.63
N LYS A 484 0.80 13.69 -25.74
CA LYS A 484 -0.50 14.31 -25.95
C LYS A 484 -0.96 14.03 -27.39
N THR A 485 -1.50 12.83 -27.63
CA THR A 485 -2.07 12.43 -28.92
C THR A 485 -3.59 12.63 -28.88
N ASP A 486 -4.14 13.32 -29.88
CA ASP A 486 -5.57 13.70 -29.95
C ASP A 486 -6.58 12.54 -29.90
N LYS A 487 -6.10 11.29 -29.99
CA LYS A 487 -6.95 10.11 -30.13
C LYS A 487 -7.36 9.41 -28.82
N HIS A 488 -6.99 9.87 -27.61
CA HIS A 488 -7.61 9.60 -26.28
C HIS A 488 -6.56 9.64 -25.12
N SER A 489 -6.38 10.76 -24.43
CA SER A 489 -5.61 10.81 -23.16
C SER A 489 -6.53 10.69 -21.94
N ASP A 490 -6.36 9.64 -21.13
CA ASP A 490 -7.06 9.42 -19.87
C ASP A 490 -6.52 10.30 -18.72
N VAL A 491 -5.28 10.79 -18.84
CA VAL A 491 -4.62 11.68 -17.87
C VAL A 491 -3.84 12.77 -18.62
N ALA A 492 -3.95 14.01 -18.16
CA ALA A 492 -3.18 15.16 -18.60
C ALA A 492 -2.22 15.63 -17.48
N PHE A 493 -0.96 15.90 -17.85
CA PHE A 493 0.07 16.37 -16.93
C PHE A 493 0.40 17.83 -17.16
N GLU A 494 0.68 18.54 -16.07
CA GLU A 494 1.26 19.87 -16.11
C GLU A 494 2.28 20.00 -14.98
N PHE A 495 3.44 20.57 -15.30
CA PHE A 495 4.57 20.63 -14.39
C PHE A 495 4.76 22.05 -13.86
N HIS A 496 4.98 22.18 -12.56
CA HIS A 496 5.25 23.42 -11.87
C HIS A 496 6.45 23.26 -10.95
N ILE A 497 7.39 24.20 -11.06
CA ILE A 497 8.55 24.31 -10.18
C ILE A 497 8.43 25.64 -9.44
N TYR A 498 8.42 25.59 -8.12
CA TYR A 498 8.39 26.77 -7.25
C TYR A 498 9.77 26.96 -6.65
N PHE A 499 10.53 27.90 -7.22
CA PHE A 499 11.89 28.18 -6.84
C PHE A 499 11.93 29.30 -5.79
N ASP A 500 12.25 28.95 -4.55
CA ASP A 500 12.37 29.89 -3.44
C ASP A 500 13.70 30.67 -3.49
N ASP A 501 13.64 31.98 -3.22
CA ASP A 501 14.81 32.88 -3.18
C ASP A 501 15.65 32.84 -4.46
N ALA A 502 15.04 33.15 -5.60
CA ALA A 502 15.64 33.04 -6.94
C ALA A 502 16.44 34.27 -7.39
N PHE A 503 16.43 35.36 -6.62
CA PHE A 503 16.94 36.67 -7.03
C PHE A 503 17.99 37.22 -6.06
N LYS A 504 18.97 37.93 -6.59
CA LYS A 504 20.02 38.65 -5.85
C LYS A 504 20.05 40.13 -6.22
N ASP A 505 20.52 40.94 -5.29
CA ASP A 505 20.76 42.37 -5.51
C ASP A 505 22.10 42.56 -6.22
N VAL A 506 22.09 43.44 -7.23
CA VAL A 506 23.27 43.86 -8.00
C VAL A 506 23.34 45.39 -7.98
N ASP A 507 24.54 45.95 -8.12
CA ASP A 507 24.79 47.41 -8.09
C ASP A 507 24.29 48.12 -6.82
N ASN A 508 24.70 47.63 -5.63
CA ASN A 508 24.27 48.18 -4.34
C ASN A 508 22.73 48.27 -4.17
N GLY A 509 22.00 47.30 -4.72
CA GLY A 509 20.53 47.21 -4.62
C GLY A 509 19.77 48.02 -5.66
N ARG A 510 20.45 48.56 -6.68
CA ARG A 510 19.79 49.27 -7.80
C ARG A 510 19.16 48.32 -8.82
N GLN A 511 19.67 47.09 -8.93
CA GLN A 511 19.17 46.08 -9.86
C GLN A 511 18.91 44.75 -9.17
N ARG A 512 17.94 43.98 -9.67
CA ARG A 512 17.64 42.60 -9.25
C ARG A 512 17.95 41.68 -10.41
N HIS A 513 18.83 40.70 -10.21
CA HIS A 513 19.13 39.66 -11.20
C HIS A 513 18.78 38.28 -10.64
N ALA A 514 18.55 37.31 -11.53
CA ALA A 514 18.49 35.90 -11.15
C ALA A 514 19.81 35.48 -10.46
N ASN A 515 19.74 34.66 -9.42
CA ASN A 515 20.93 34.15 -8.73
C ASN A 515 21.56 32.96 -9.48
N GLU A 516 22.74 32.51 -9.02
CA GLU A 516 23.48 31.44 -9.72
C GLU A 516 22.68 30.13 -9.79
N TYR A 517 21.84 29.84 -8.80
CA TYR A 517 21.04 28.62 -8.77
C TYR A 517 19.87 28.64 -9.77
N ALA A 518 19.22 29.79 -9.96
CA ALA A 518 18.19 29.97 -10.97
C ALA A 518 18.78 29.88 -12.38
N GLU A 519 20.01 30.37 -12.57
CA GLU A 519 20.75 30.19 -13.84
C GLU A 519 21.07 28.71 -14.10
N ILE A 520 21.60 28.00 -13.10
CA ILE A 520 21.86 26.55 -13.19
C ILE A 520 20.61 25.77 -13.59
N LEU A 521 19.44 26.14 -13.05
CA LEU A 521 18.18 25.49 -13.42
C LEU A 521 17.86 25.66 -14.93
N VAL A 522 18.08 26.85 -15.49
CA VAL A 522 17.86 27.11 -16.92
C VAL A 522 18.82 26.27 -17.76
N ASP A 523 20.09 26.17 -17.37
CA ASP A 523 21.10 25.35 -18.04
C ASP A 523 20.74 23.85 -18.01
N VAL A 524 20.31 23.34 -16.85
CA VAL A 524 19.85 21.95 -16.68
C VAL A 524 18.64 21.67 -17.58
N ILE A 525 17.66 22.57 -17.63
CA ILE A 525 16.48 22.40 -18.49
C ILE A 525 16.89 22.35 -19.97
N LYS A 526 17.82 23.22 -20.41
CA LYS A 526 18.35 23.22 -21.78
C LYS A 526 19.01 21.88 -22.12
N GLU A 527 19.85 21.36 -21.23
CA GLU A 527 20.56 20.10 -21.44
C GLU A 527 19.59 18.92 -21.55
N VAL A 528 18.66 18.78 -20.60
CA VAL A 528 17.65 17.71 -20.63
C VAL A 528 16.73 17.83 -21.83
N TYR A 529 16.36 19.05 -22.22
CA TYR A 529 15.55 19.28 -23.41
C TYR A 529 16.22 18.74 -24.67
N THR A 530 17.52 19.03 -24.82
CA THR A 530 18.33 18.55 -25.95
C THR A 530 18.35 17.02 -25.98
N ILE A 531 18.65 16.40 -24.83
CA ILE A 531 18.69 14.93 -24.67
C ILE A 531 17.36 14.26 -25.05
N PHE A 532 16.22 14.81 -24.62
CA PHE A 532 14.90 14.20 -24.86
C PHE A 532 14.26 14.56 -26.20
N SER A 533 14.88 15.48 -26.95
CA SER A 533 14.47 15.84 -28.31
C SER A 533 15.08 14.92 -29.38
N GLU A 534 16.13 14.15 -29.05
CA GLU A 534 16.76 13.21 -29.96
C GLU A 534 15.88 11.95 -30.15
N GLU A 535 15.28 11.79 -31.35
CA GLU A 535 14.57 10.55 -31.72
C GLU A 535 15.48 9.51 -32.40
N ASP A 536 16.62 9.92 -32.97
CA ASP A 536 17.65 9.03 -33.54
C ASP A 536 19.07 9.61 -33.34
N PRO A 537 19.99 8.89 -32.67
CA PRO A 537 21.34 9.38 -32.32
C PRO A 537 22.31 9.25 -33.50
N CYS A 538 21.96 9.78 -34.68
CA CYS A 538 22.93 9.92 -35.75
C CYS A 538 23.84 11.11 -35.45
N ILE A 539 25.07 10.81 -35.00
CA ILE A 539 26.15 11.76 -34.67
C ILE A 539 26.42 12.81 -35.78
N PHE A 540 25.99 12.55 -37.02
CA PHE A 540 26.25 13.38 -38.20
C PHE A 540 25.11 14.32 -38.63
N LYS A 541 23.97 14.37 -37.92
CA LYS A 541 22.89 15.34 -38.24
C LYS A 541 23.12 16.65 -37.47
N GLN A 542 23.09 17.79 -38.17
CA GLN A 542 23.00 19.10 -37.54
C GLN A 542 21.72 19.18 -36.69
N MET A 543 21.88 19.57 -35.43
CA MET A 543 20.75 19.71 -34.51
C MET A 543 19.85 20.87 -34.97
N PRO A 544 18.53 20.68 -35.06
CA PRO A 544 17.62 21.79 -35.27
C PRO A 544 17.72 22.78 -34.10
N PRO A 545 17.52 24.09 -34.35
CA PRO A 545 17.53 25.07 -33.28
C PRO A 545 16.43 24.78 -32.26
N LEU A 546 16.73 24.98 -30.98
CA LEU A 546 15.76 24.74 -29.91
C LEU A 546 14.56 25.70 -30.04
N PRO A 547 13.34 25.23 -29.72
CA PRO A 547 12.14 26.04 -29.88
C PRO A 547 12.10 27.18 -28.87
N TRP A 548 11.39 28.23 -29.25
CA TRP A 548 11.20 29.43 -28.42
C TRP A 548 10.37 29.12 -27.18
N GLN A 549 10.80 29.64 -26.04
CA GLN A 549 10.12 29.50 -24.74
C GLN A 549 9.76 30.87 -24.20
N LYS A 550 8.95 30.94 -23.12
CA LYS A 550 8.44 32.22 -22.61
C LYS A 550 9.10 32.62 -21.30
N ILE A 551 9.38 33.91 -21.16
CA ILE A 551 9.78 34.57 -19.92
C ILE A 551 8.77 35.67 -19.59
N ILE A 552 8.33 35.71 -18.34
CA ILE A 552 7.18 36.52 -17.91
C ILE A 552 7.50 37.21 -16.59
N ASN A 553 7.25 38.52 -16.53
CA ASN A 553 7.30 39.27 -15.28
C ASN A 553 6.02 39.08 -14.47
N THR A 554 6.14 38.85 -13.16
CA THR A 554 4.99 38.51 -12.31
C THR A 554 5.00 39.32 -11.00
N PRO A 555 3.84 39.52 -10.34
CA PRO A 555 3.80 40.27 -9.08
C PRO A 555 4.64 39.68 -7.94
N TYR A 556 5.04 38.41 -8.03
CA TYR A 556 5.83 37.71 -7.02
C TYR A 556 7.31 37.52 -7.41
N GLY A 557 7.74 38.01 -8.59
CA GLY A 557 9.07 37.77 -9.16
C GLY A 557 8.97 37.47 -10.66
N GLY A 558 9.37 36.27 -11.09
CA GLY A 558 9.38 35.86 -12.49
C GLY A 558 8.69 34.52 -12.76
N ARG A 559 8.31 34.28 -14.01
CA ARG A 559 7.85 32.97 -14.50
C ARG A 559 8.52 32.61 -15.82
N LEU A 560 9.03 31.39 -15.92
CA LEU A 560 9.45 30.79 -17.18
C LEU A 560 8.42 29.74 -17.59
N GLU A 561 8.02 29.70 -18.86
CA GLU A 561 7.14 28.65 -19.38
C GLU A 561 7.82 27.91 -20.52
N TYR A 562 7.96 26.60 -20.33
CA TYR A 562 8.53 25.67 -21.28
C TYR A 562 7.44 24.77 -21.86
N THR A 563 7.39 24.65 -23.19
CA THR A 563 6.63 23.59 -23.86
C THR A 563 7.58 22.43 -24.10
N LEU A 564 7.35 21.30 -23.43
CA LEU A 564 8.20 20.11 -23.51
C LEU A 564 8.04 19.40 -24.87
N PRO A 565 8.99 18.53 -25.28
CA PRO A 565 9.01 17.92 -26.62
C PRO A 565 7.73 17.16 -27.01
N LYS A 566 6.98 16.59 -26.05
CA LYS A 566 5.69 15.89 -26.31
C LYS A 566 4.45 16.73 -25.98
N GLY A 567 4.62 18.03 -25.78
CA GLY A 567 3.55 19.02 -25.73
C GLY A 567 2.93 19.29 -24.34
N ASN A 568 3.45 18.69 -23.27
CA ASN A 568 3.09 19.12 -21.92
C ASN A 568 3.80 20.42 -21.55
N VAL A 569 3.22 21.18 -20.62
CA VAL A 569 3.74 22.49 -20.21
C VAL A 569 4.44 22.37 -18.86
N MET A 570 5.62 22.99 -18.76
CA MET A 570 6.37 23.15 -17.52
C MET A 570 6.53 24.63 -17.18
N MET A 571 6.05 25.03 -16.00
CA MET A 571 6.12 26.41 -15.49
C MET A 571 7.11 26.50 -14.34
N VAL A 572 8.10 27.36 -14.44
CA VAL A 572 9.05 27.67 -13.36
C VAL A 572 8.67 29.01 -12.75
N HIS A 573 8.20 29.01 -11.51
CA HIS A 573 7.86 30.18 -10.72
C HIS A 573 9.10 30.62 -9.91
N LEU A 574 9.76 31.68 -10.35
CA LEU A 574 10.92 32.28 -9.68
C LEU A 574 10.41 33.28 -8.64
N LYS A 575 10.59 32.98 -7.35
CA LYS A 575 10.08 33.80 -6.26
C LYS A 575 11.12 34.82 -5.79
N ASP A 576 10.72 36.09 -5.73
CA ASP A 576 11.51 37.13 -5.10
C ASP A 576 11.18 37.23 -3.61
N LYS A 577 12.15 36.95 -2.74
CA LYS A 577 11.99 37.03 -1.27
C LYS A 577 11.56 38.40 -0.76
N GLN A 578 11.81 39.48 -1.52
CA GLN A 578 11.37 40.84 -1.18
C GLN A 578 9.88 41.07 -1.49
N LEU A 579 9.29 40.28 -2.40
CA LEU A 579 7.89 40.43 -2.85
C LEU A 579 6.95 39.37 -2.27
N ILE A 580 7.45 38.17 -1.98
CA ILE A 580 6.66 37.02 -1.53
C ILE A 580 7.36 36.26 -0.40
N ARG A 581 6.59 35.70 0.54
CA ARG A 581 7.12 34.80 1.58
C ARG A 581 7.85 33.61 0.97
N HIS A 582 9.04 33.38 1.50
CA HIS A 582 9.88 32.22 1.19
C HIS A 582 9.59 31.06 2.16
N LYS A 583 10.10 29.86 1.84
CA LYS A 583 9.93 28.54 2.50
C LYS A 583 8.87 27.66 1.84
N LYS A 584 9.12 26.34 1.92
CA LYS A 584 8.32 25.26 1.33
C LYS A 584 6.82 25.39 1.55
N ARG A 585 6.35 25.58 2.79
CA ARG A 585 4.92 25.76 3.11
C ARG A 585 4.25 26.88 2.32
N TRP A 586 4.91 28.02 2.15
CA TRP A 586 4.34 29.18 1.44
C TRP A 586 4.33 28.95 -0.07
N SER A 587 5.33 28.24 -0.61
CA SER A 587 5.32 27.73 -1.98
C SER A 587 4.18 26.73 -2.20
N GLN A 588 3.87 25.90 -1.20
CA GLN A 588 2.71 25.01 -1.25
C GLN A 588 1.38 25.78 -1.25
N ILE A 589 1.21 26.76 -0.38
CA ILE A 589 0.02 27.63 -0.37
C ILE A 589 -0.15 28.35 -1.72
N MET A 590 0.95 28.84 -2.31
CA MET A 590 0.95 29.50 -3.61
C MET A 590 0.35 28.61 -4.69
N TYR A 591 0.82 27.36 -4.82
CA TYR A 591 0.29 26.45 -5.84
C TYR A 591 -1.12 25.96 -5.54
N LEU A 592 -1.47 25.77 -4.26
CA LEU A 592 -2.81 25.33 -3.88
C LEU A 592 -3.86 26.34 -4.33
N TYR A 593 -3.64 27.63 -4.04
CA TYR A 593 -4.57 28.68 -4.44
C TYR A 593 -4.52 28.94 -5.95
N TYR A 594 -3.35 28.88 -6.59
CA TYR A 594 -3.26 29.07 -8.03
C TYR A 594 -3.94 27.93 -8.81
N ILE A 595 -3.69 26.68 -8.45
CA ILE A 595 -4.24 25.54 -9.19
C ILE A 595 -5.71 25.33 -8.83
N LEU A 596 -6.04 25.22 -7.54
CA LEU A 596 -7.38 24.85 -7.09
C LEU A 596 -8.31 26.07 -6.98
N GLY A 597 -7.78 27.20 -6.52
CA GLY A 597 -8.54 28.45 -6.42
C GLY A 597 -8.72 29.12 -7.78
N TRP A 598 -7.63 29.42 -8.48
CA TRP A 598 -7.69 30.17 -9.72
C TRP A 598 -8.03 29.29 -10.93
N ARG A 599 -7.19 28.32 -11.27
CA ARG A 599 -7.36 27.56 -12.52
C ARG A 599 -8.56 26.63 -12.51
N LEU A 600 -8.92 26.09 -11.34
CA LEU A 600 -10.06 25.20 -11.19
C LEU A 600 -11.37 25.95 -10.89
N ASN A 601 -11.47 26.73 -9.81
CA ASN A 601 -12.75 27.36 -9.42
C ASN A 601 -13.13 28.55 -10.30
N LYS A 602 -12.18 29.39 -10.75
CA LYS A 602 -12.51 30.65 -11.44
C LYS A 602 -13.34 30.43 -12.70
N LYS A 603 -13.06 29.37 -13.47
CA LYS A 603 -13.82 29.05 -14.68
C LYS A 603 -15.31 28.80 -14.40
N TYR A 604 -15.64 28.27 -13.21
CA TYR A 604 -17.02 28.06 -12.79
C TYR A 604 -17.67 29.33 -12.29
N PHE A 605 -16.91 30.22 -11.65
CA PHE A 605 -17.39 31.54 -11.26
C PHE A 605 -17.75 32.40 -12.49
N LYS A 606 -16.87 32.46 -13.51
CA LYS A 606 -17.18 33.16 -14.78
C LYS A 606 -18.43 32.60 -15.48
N LYS A 607 -18.64 31.28 -15.40
CA LYS A 607 -19.84 30.62 -15.97
C LYS A 607 -21.11 30.90 -15.17
N PHE A 608 -21.00 30.98 -13.84
CA PHE A 608 -22.09 31.40 -12.97
C PHE A 608 -22.51 32.85 -13.26
N GLU A 609 -21.54 33.76 -13.40
CA GLU A 609 -21.79 35.15 -13.80
C GLU A 609 -22.43 35.25 -15.20
N ALA A 610 -22.09 34.32 -16.10
CA ALA A 610 -22.71 34.20 -17.42
C ALA A 610 -24.14 33.59 -17.41
N GLY A 611 -24.71 33.31 -16.24
CA GLY A 611 -26.08 32.84 -16.07
C GLY A 611 -26.29 31.33 -16.18
N GLU A 612 -25.24 30.50 -16.14
CA GLU A 612 -25.40 29.04 -16.09
C GLU A 612 -26.01 28.58 -14.75
N GLU A 613 -26.82 27.51 -14.79
CA GLU A 613 -27.54 26.99 -13.62
C GLU A 613 -26.60 26.54 -12.48
N LEU A 614 -26.88 27.03 -11.26
CA LEU A 614 -26.02 26.85 -10.09
C LEU A 614 -25.81 25.38 -9.71
N GLU A 615 -26.87 24.55 -9.72
CA GLU A 615 -26.76 23.15 -9.31
C GLU A 615 -25.92 22.33 -10.30
N SER A 616 -26.14 22.53 -11.61
CA SER A 616 -25.30 21.94 -12.67
C SER A 616 -23.83 22.34 -12.57
N LEU A 617 -23.55 23.60 -12.20
CA LEU A 617 -22.19 24.08 -11.98
C LEU A 617 -21.56 23.46 -10.73
N LYS A 618 -22.30 23.36 -9.62
CA LYS A 618 -21.83 22.71 -8.38
C LYS A 618 -21.48 21.24 -8.62
N GLU A 619 -22.31 20.51 -9.36
CA GLU A 619 -22.06 19.10 -9.71
C GLU A 619 -20.84 18.93 -10.61
N ARG A 620 -20.69 19.77 -11.64
CA ARG A 620 -19.49 19.75 -12.51
C ARG A 620 -18.23 20.13 -11.74
N LEU A 621 -18.29 21.17 -10.89
CA LEU A 621 -17.18 21.56 -10.05
C LEU A 621 -16.79 20.43 -9.08
N LYS A 622 -17.77 19.78 -8.45
CA LYS A 622 -17.52 18.62 -7.58
C LYS A 622 -16.78 17.51 -8.32
N ARG A 623 -17.24 17.13 -9.52
CA ARG A 623 -16.56 16.14 -10.37
C ARG A 623 -15.14 16.54 -10.73
N ASP A 624 -14.95 17.79 -11.15
CA ASP A 624 -13.63 18.33 -11.51
C ASP A 624 -12.66 18.36 -10.32
N LYS A 625 -13.15 18.68 -9.12
CA LYS A 625 -12.38 18.61 -7.87
C LYS A 625 -11.95 17.17 -7.57
N GLU A 626 -12.83 16.20 -7.80
CA GLU A 626 -12.54 14.78 -7.59
C GLU A 626 -11.54 14.21 -8.62
N ASN A 627 -11.53 14.75 -9.84
CA ASN A 627 -10.66 14.36 -10.96
C ASN A 627 -9.38 15.22 -11.12
N THR A 628 -9.14 16.15 -10.21
CA THR A 628 -7.92 16.97 -10.15
C THR A 628 -7.01 16.44 -9.06
N TYR A 629 -5.73 16.24 -9.37
CA TYR A 629 -4.72 15.80 -8.41
C TYR A 629 -3.49 16.72 -8.42
N ILE A 630 -2.85 16.84 -7.26
CA ILE A 630 -1.59 17.58 -7.08
C ILE A 630 -0.53 16.61 -6.59
N LEU A 631 0.55 16.45 -7.34
CA LEU A 631 1.72 15.67 -6.94
C LEU A 631 2.74 16.62 -6.30
N ALA A 632 2.93 16.52 -4.99
CA ALA A 632 3.96 17.25 -4.27
C ALA A 632 5.31 16.56 -4.44
N LEU A 633 6.33 17.35 -4.77
CA LEU A 633 7.70 16.90 -5.05
C LEU A 633 8.73 17.80 -4.34
N ASP A 634 9.82 17.20 -3.89
CA ASP A 634 11.03 17.92 -3.45
C ASP A 634 12.02 18.04 -4.62
N GLY A 635 12.86 19.07 -4.61
CA GLY A 635 13.78 19.41 -5.70
C GLY A 635 14.86 18.36 -6.01
N ASP A 636 15.04 17.39 -5.13
CA ASP A 636 16.04 16.31 -5.20
C ASP A 636 15.42 14.93 -5.51
N THR A 637 14.14 14.89 -5.91
CA THR A 637 13.40 13.65 -6.12
C THR A 637 13.59 13.09 -7.54
N ASP A 638 13.92 11.80 -7.65
CA ASP A 638 13.91 11.02 -8.89
C ASP A 638 12.78 9.98 -8.87
N PHE A 639 11.95 9.95 -9.92
CA PHE A 639 10.83 9.02 -10.02
C PHE A 639 10.58 8.51 -11.44
N GLN A 640 9.88 7.38 -11.52
CA GLN A 640 9.47 6.77 -12.78
C GLN A 640 7.99 7.07 -13.08
N PRO A 641 7.59 7.21 -14.37
CA PRO A 641 6.20 7.46 -14.75
C PRO A 641 5.21 6.43 -14.20
N SER A 642 5.62 5.16 -14.13
CA SER A 642 4.82 4.07 -13.58
C SER A 642 4.46 4.28 -12.10
N ALA A 643 5.36 4.88 -11.30
CA ALA A 643 5.10 5.20 -9.89
C ALA A 643 3.94 6.21 -9.76
N VAL A 644 3.95 7.26 -10.58
CA VAL A 644 2.86 8.26 -10.61
C VAL A 644 1.53 7.61 -11.00
N MET A 645 1.54 6.72 -12.01
CA MET A 645 0.32 6.01 -12.43
C MET A 645 -0.28 5.16 -11.32
N LEU A 646 0.57 4.49 -10.52
CA LEU A 646 0.14 3.68 -9.39
C LEU A 646 -0.52 4.52 -8.28
N LEU A 647 -0.06 5.75 -8.04
CA LEU A 647 -0.74 6.67 -7.12
C LEU A 647 -2.10 7.12 -7.67
N ILE A 648 -2.16 7.50 -8.96
CA ILE A 648 -3.42 7.92 -9.61
C ILE A 648 -4.46 6.79 -9.54
N ASP A 649 -4.08 5.57 -9.89
CA ASP A 649 -4.95 4.39 -9.84
C ASP A 649 -5.48 4.15 -8.42
N ARG A 650 -4.63 4.41 -7.41
CA ARG A 650 -5.02 4.25 -6.01
C ARG A 650 -6.08 5.26 -5.60
N LEU A 651 -5.91 6.54 -5.91
CA LEU A 651 -6.93 7.55 -5.58
C LEU A 651 -8.21 7.35 -6.40
N LYS A 652 -8.12 6.97 -7.69
CA LYS A 652 -9.31 6.62 -8.50
C LYS A 652 -10.16 5.53 -7.85
N LEU A 653 -9.53 4.51 -7.28
CA LEU A 653 -10.21 3.34 -6.72
C LEU A 653 -10.93 3.65 -5.40
N TYR A 654 -10.43 4.62 -4.62
CA TYR A 654 -10.94 4.93 -3.29
C TYR A 654 -11.33 6.41 -3.17
N PRO A 655 -12.63 6.75 -3.34
CA PRO A 655 -13.11 8.13 -3.25
C PRO A 655 -12.82 8.81 -1.91
N GLU A 656 -12.87 8.08 -0.79
CA GLU A 656 -12.57 8.59 0.57
C GLU A 656 -11.06 8.86 0.81
N VAL A 657 -10.19 8.49 -0.14
CA VAL A 657 -8.74 8.74 -0.05
C VAL A 657 -8.44 10.14 -0.56
N GLY A 658 -7.92 10.97 0.33
CA GLY A 658 -7.52 12.35 0.04
C GLY A 658 -6.07 12.47 -0.39
N ALA A 659 -5.20 11.53 0.00
CA ALA A 659 -3.79 11.51 -0.40
C ALA A 659 -3.24 10.08 -0.47
N ALA A 660 -2.27 9.85 -1.37
CA ALA A 660 -1.48 8.63 -1.39
C ALA A 660 0.01 8.95 -1.57
N CYS A 661 0.86 8.29 -0.78
CA CYS A 661 2.32 8.43 -0.86
C CYS A 661 2.98 7.15 -1.39
N GLY A 662 4.10 7.35 -2.09
CA GLY A 662 4.95 6.26 -2.56
C GLY A 662 5.92 5.75 -1.49
N ARG A 663 6.66 4.69 -1.82
CA ARG A 663 7.85 4.28 -1.05
C ARG A 663 9.03 5.15 -1.47
N ILE A 664 9.75 5.64 -0.46
CA ILE A 664 10.89 6.53 -0.64
C ILE A 664 12.19 5.77 -0.36
N HIS A 665 13.13 5.86 -1.28
CA HIS A 665 14.43 5.21 -1.23
C HIS A 665 15.54 6.26 -1.07
N PRO A 666 16.29 6.26 0.03
CA PRO A 666 17.38 7.20 0.22
C PRO A 666 18.57 6.86 -0.68
N THR A 667 19.08 7.86 -1.40
CA THR A 667 20.28 7.79 -2.25
C THR A 667 21.43 8.60 -1.66
N GLY A 668 22.66 8.24 -2.04
CA GLY A 668 23.89 8.83 -1.51
C GLY A 668 24.89 7.75 -1.07
N THR A 669 26.04 8.20 -0.55
CA THR A 669 27.16 7.36 -0.15
C THR A 669 27.53 7.58 1.32
N GLY A 670 28.24 6.61 1.91
CA GLY A 670 28.78 6.70 3.27
C GLY A 670 27.89 6.10 4.38
N PRO A 671 28.44 5.94 5.60
CA PRO A 671 27.78 5.25 6.72
C PRO A 671 26.48 5.91 7.17
N MET A 672 26.38 7.24 7.10
CA MET A 672 25.16 7.95 7.48
C MET A 672 23.99 7.60 6.53
N VAL A 673 24.28 7.44 5.24
CA VAL A 673 23.28 6.99 4.26
C VAL A 673 22.94 5.52 4.47
N TRP A 674 23.90 4.67 4.84
CA TRP A 674 23.63 3.26 5.18
C TRP A 674 22.67 3.11 6.36
N TYR A 675 22.89 3.89 7.43
CA TYR A 675 21.98 3.97 8.57
C TYR A 675 20.56 4.33 8.12
N GLN A 676 20.43 5.40 7.33
CA GLN A 676 19.13 5.88 6.84
C GLN A 676 18.47 4.89 5.86
N LYS A 677 19.25 4.19 5.02
CA LYS A 677 18.75 3.13 4.13
C LYS A 677 18.04 2.05 4.91
N PHE A 678 18.65 1.54 5.97
CA PHE A 678 18.02 0.51 6.80
C PHE A 678 16.84 1.06 7.61
N GLU A 679 16.98 2.25 8.20
CA GLU A 679 15.91 2.91 8.96
C GLU A 679 14.66 3.13 8.10
N TYR A 680 14.82 3.67 6.90
CA TYR A 680 13.71 3.88 5.95
C TYR A 680 13.10 2.54 5.54
N ALA A 681 13.91 1.51 5.35
CA ALA A 681 13.42 0.19 5.00
C ALA A 681 12.53 -0.36 6.12
N VAL A 682 13.02 -0.44 7.35
CA VAL A 682 12.25 -0.92 8.52
C VAL A 682 10.98 -0.07 8.75
N GLY A 683 11.10 1.25 8.64
CA GLY A 683 9.95 2.16 8.75
C GLY A 683 8.87 1.91 7.69
N HIS A 684 9.27 1.64 6.44
CA HIS A 684 8.33 1.29 5.36
C HIS A 684 7.76 -0.13 5.52
N TRP A 685 8.61 -1.10 5.85
CA TRP A 685 8.24 -2.51 5.95
C TRP A 685 7.26 -2.76 7.08
N LEU A 686 7.52 -2.17 8.26
CA LEU A 686 6.78 -2.47 9.49
C LEU A 686 5.84 -1.31 9.86
N GLN A 687 6.38 -0.14 10.22
CA GLN A 687 5.57 0.94 10.81
C GLN A 687 4.52 1.51 9.85
N LYS A 688 4.92 2.06 8.69
CA LYS A 688 3.97 2.65 7.72
C LYS A 688 2.96 1.62 7.22
N THR A 689 3.40 0.37 7.09
CA THR A 689 2.54 -0.72 6.67
C THR A 689 1.50 -1.05 7.74
N ALA A 690 1.89 -1.10 9.02
CA ALA A 690 0.96 -1.28 10.13
C ALA A 690 -0.05 -0.13 10.22
N GLU A 691 0.43 1.11 10.10
CA GLU A 691 -0.42 2.31 10.03
C GLU A 691 -1.46 2.19 8.91
N HIS A 692 -1.02 1.81 7.70
CA HIS A 692 -1.90 1.64 6.54
C HIS A 692 -2.95 0.53 6.73
N VAL A 693 -2.58 -0.59 7.35
CA VAL A 693 -3.48 -1.75 7.53
C VAL A 693 -4.50 -1.52 8.64
N PHE A 694 -4.07 -1.00 9.79
CA PHE A 694 -4.97 -0.78 10.93
C PHE A 694 -5.81 0.49 10.79
N GLY A 695 -5.36 1.45 9.99
CA GLY A 695 -6.14 2.65 9.68
C GLY A 695 -5.61 3.40 8.47
N CYS A 696 -4.80 4.41 8.72
CA CYS A 696 -4.19 5.28 7.72
C CYS A 696 -2.74 5.61 8.10
N VAL A 697 -1.97 6.09 7.12
CA VAL A 697 -0.64 6.64 7.41
C VAL A 697 -0.77 8.07 7.94
N LEU A 698 0.06 8.45 8.91
CA LEU A 698 -0.03 9.77 9.55
C LEU A 698 0.62 10.90 8.76
N CYS A 699 1.42 10.57 7.74
CA CYS A 699 2.15 11.54 6.94
C CYS A 699 2.36 11.04 5.50
N SER A 700 2.05 11.91 4.54
CA SER A 700 2.50 11.84 3.16
C SER A 700 3.74 12.71 3.01
N PRO A 701 4.94 12.13 2.80
CA PRO A 701 6.17 12.92 2.67
C PRO A 701 6.10 13.84 1.45
N GLY A 702 6.59 15.08 1.59
CA GLY A 702 6.55 16.09 0.53
C GLY A 702 7.37 15.75 -0.72
N CYS A 703 8.30 14.80 -0.64
CA CYS A 703 9.12 14.41 -1.78
C CYS A 703 8.37 13.65 -2.87
N PHE A 704 7.35 12.84 -2.54
CA PHE A 704 6.60 12.08 -3.55
C PHE A 704 5.21 11.65 -3.05
N SER A 705 4.24 12.56 -3.10
CA SER A 705 2.88 12.32 -2.63
C SER A 705 1.81 12.97 -3.50
N LEU A 706 0.78 12.20 -3.85
CA LEU A 706 -0.34 12.64 -4.68
C LEU A 706 -1.56 12.97 -3.82
N PHE A 707 -2.09 14.18 -3.95
CA PHE A 707 -3.24 14.70 -3.21
C PHE A 707 -4.43 14.93 -4.13
N ARG A 708 -5.64 14.66 -3.65
CA ARG A 708 -6.91 14.95 -4.35
C ARG A 708 -7.29 16.41 -4.15
N GLY A 709 -7.66 17.08 -5.25
CA GLY A 709 -8.16 18.46 -5.23
C GLY A 709 -9.35 18.63 -4.28
N ALA A 710 -10.34 17.74 -4.35
CA ALA A 710 -11.50 17.76 -3.45
C ALA A 710 -11.12 17.71 -1.96
N ALA A 711 -10.09 16.93 -1.59
CA ALA A 711 -9.66 16.80 -0.20
C ALA A 711 -8.89 18.04 0.28
N LEU A 712 -8.06 18.61 -0.58
CA LEU A 712 -7.34 19.86 -0.29
C LEU A 712 -8.30 21.05 -0.16
N MET A 713 -9.37 21.07 -0.96
CA MET A 713 -10.37 22.15 -1.00
C MET A 713 -11.47 22.04 0.05
N ASP A 714 -11.35 21.08 0.97
CA ASP A 714 -12.24 20.97 2.12
C ASP A 714 -12.11 22.20 3.02
N ASP A 715 -13.22 22.67 3.60
CA ASP A 715 -13.37 24.00 4.20
C ASP A 715 -12.34 24.27 5.32
N ASN A 716 -11.95 23.22 6.03
CA ASN A 716 -11.02 23.30 7.16
C ASN A 716 -9.60 22.80 6.84
N VAL A 717 -9.30 22.44 5.58
CA VAL A 717 -7.96 22.01 5.16
C VAL A 717 -7.18 23.21 4.65
N MET A 718 -7.44 23.68 3.43
CA MET A 718 -6.68 24.77 2.82
C MET A 718 -6.76 26.06 3.64
N LYS A 719 -7.92 26.39 4.21
CA LYS A 719 -8.08 27.58 5.06
C LYS A 719 -7.19 27.52 6.30
N ARG A 720 -7.23 26.40 7.05
CA ARG A 720 -6.35 26.22 8.23
C ARG A 720 -4.89 26.18 7.83
N TYR A 721 -4.56 25.55 6.70
CA TYR A 721 -3.19 25.47 6.18
C TYR A 721 -2.56 26.83 5.89
N THR A 722 -3.35 27.88 5.64
CA THR A 722 -2.86 29.26 5.47
C THR A 722 -2.64 30.05 6.76
N THR A 723 -3.02 29.51 7.92
CA THR A 723 -2.97 30.22 9.20
C THR A 723 -1.53 30.56 9.59
N LYS A 724 -1.21 31.83 9.80
CA LYS A 724 0.14 32.23 10.21
C LYS A 724 0.51 31.59 11.55
N ALA A 725 1.76 31.19 11.72
CA ALA A 725 2.26 30.80 13.02
C ALA A 725 2.33 32.05 13.92
N THR A 726 1.57 32.04 15.00
CA THR A 726 1.48 33.14 15.99
C THR A 726 2.01 32.76 17.36
N GLU A 727 2.04 31.45 17.66
CA GLU A 727 2.47 30.90 18.93
C GLU A 727 3.68 29.99 18.70
N ALA A 728 4.52 29.82 19.73
CA ALA A 728 5.70 28.96 19.66
C ALA A 728 5.38 27.52 19.17
N SER A 729 4.26 26.95 19.63
CA SER A 729 3.77 25.62 19.21
C SER A 729 3.44 25.58 17.72
N HIS A 730 2.88 26.64 17.15
CA HIS A 730 2.54 26.75 15.74
C HIS A 730 3.78 26.70 14.86
N TYR A 731 4.90 27.30 15.25
CA TYR A 731 6.14 27.21 14.48
C TYR A 731 6.68 25.77 14.43
N VAL A 732 6.59 25.02 15.52
CA VAL A 732 7.02 23.61 15.57
C VAL A 732 6.06 22.71 14.80
N GLN A 733 4.75 22.96 14.88
CA GLN A 733 3.75 22.10 14.26
C GLN A 733 3.58 22.40 12.77
N TYR A 734 3.47 23.68 12.39
CA TYR A 734 3.04 24.10 11.04
C TYR A 734 4.23 24.29 10.10
N ASP A 735 5.33 24.90 10.58
CA ASP A 735 6.44 25.32 9.71
C ASP A 735 7.60 24.30 9.65
N GLN A 736 7.78 23.49 10.70
CA GLN A 736 8.83 22.46 10.75
C GLN A 736 8.36 21.08 10.25
N GLY A 737 7.05 20.86 10.17
CA GLY A 737 6.43 19.61 9.71
C GLY A 737 5.19 19.86 8.89
N GLU A 738 5.30 20.74 7.90
CA GLU A 738 4.20 21.23 7.05
C GLU A 738 3.46 20.08 6.35
N ASP A 739 4.20 19.07 5.87
CA ASP A 739 3.64 17.88 5.23
C ASP A 739 2.80 17.05 6.23
N ARG A 740 3.28 16.92 7.48
CA ARG A 740 2.55 16.21 8.55
C ARG A 740 1.31 16.98 8.96
N TRP A 741 1.42 18.29 9.09
CA TRP A 741 0.30 19.12 9.48
C TRP A 741 -0.80 19.12 8.43
N LEU A 742 -0.46 19.19 7.13
CA LEU A 742 -1.43 19.03 6.05
C LEU A 742 -2.15 17.66 6.14
N CYS A 743 -1.42 16.59 6.40
CA CYS A 743 -2.02 15.27 6.63
C CYS A 743 -2.92 15.24 7.88
N THR A 744 -2.50 15.82 9.00
CA THR A 744 -3.34 15.91 10.21
C THR A 744 -4.66 16.61 9.92
N LEU A 745 -4.65 17.71 9.15
CA LEU A 745 -5.86 18.41 8.74
C LEU A 745 -6.78 17.54 7.87
N LEU A 746 -6.22 16.81 6.90
CA LEU A 746 -6.97 15.86 6.06
C LEU A 746 -7.62 14.76 6.91
N LEU A 747 -6.85 14.16 7.83
CA LEU A 747 -7.32 13.10 8.71
C LEU A 747 -8.46 13.58 9.61
N GLN A 748 -8.34 14.77 10.19
CA GLN A 748 -9.37 15.41 11.03
C GLN A 748 -10.66 15.76 10.26
N GLN A 749 -10.57 16.00 8.94
CA GLN A 749 -11.74 16.20 8.07
C GLN A 749 -12.38 14.91 7.55
N GLY A 750 -11.84 13.74 7.89
CA GLY A 750 -12.41 12.45 7.49
C GLY A 750 -11.77 11.82 6.25
N TRP A 751 -10.77 12.45 5.66
CA TRP A 751 -10.03 11.88 4.52
C TRP A 751 -9.03 10.83 4.97
N ARG A 752 -8.88 9.77 4.17
CA ARG A 752 -7.84 8.76 4.39
C ARG A 752 -6.55 9.14 3.66
N VAL A 753 -5.41 8.95 4.32
CA VAL A 753 -4.08 8.99 3.71
C VAL A 753 -3.57 7.55 3.54
N GLU A 754 -3.16 7.21 2.32
CA GLU A 754 -2.72 5.86 1.96
C GLU A 754 -1.24 5.77 1.57
N TYR A 755 -0.68 4.57 1.76
CA TYR A 755 0.67 4.23 1.33
C TYR A 755 0.61 3.20 0.21
N ASN A 756 1.31 3.47 -0.89
CA ASN A 756 1.42 2.55 -2.01
C ASN A 756 2.85 2.00 -2.11
N ALA A 757 3.03 0.78 -1.61
CA ALA A 757 4.31 0.07 -1.62
C ALA A 757 4.86 -0.26 -3.02
N ALA A 758 4.07 -0.22 -4.08
CA ALA A 758 4.56 -0.50 -5.44
C ALA A 758 5.04 0.77 -6.17
N SER A 759 4.83 1.95 -5.56
CA SER A 759 5.11 3.25 -6.15
C SER A 759 6.43 3.79 -5.59
N ASP A 760 7.55 3.46 -6.22
CA ASP A 760 8.88 3.83 -5.74
C ASP A 760 9.36 5.20 -6.26
N ALA A 761 10.01 5.97 -5.38
CA ALA A 761 10.73 7.20 -5.69
C ALA A 761 12.03 7.29 -4.87
N TYR A 762 12.99 8.07 -5.34
CA TYR A 762 14.33 8.19 -4.77
C TYR A 762 14.61 9.65 -4.37
N THR A 763 15.31 9.86 -3.25
CA THR A 763 15.64 11.20 -2.70
C THR A 763 17.03 11.18 -2.08
N ASN A 764 17.74 12.30 -2.12
CA ASN A 764 19.06 12.40 -1.52
C ASN A 764 18.97 12.42 0.01
N ALA A 765 19.70 11.53 0.66
CA ALA A 765 19.81 11.52 2.11
C ALA A 765 21.01 12.35 2.58
N PRO A 766 20.92 13.02 3.75
CA PRO A 766 22.06 13.66 4.40
C PRO A 766 23.26 12.71 4.50
N GLN A 767 24.41 13.15 3.99
CA GLN A 767 25.65 12.36 4.04
C GLN A 767 26.47 12.70 5.29
N ASP A 768 26.41 13.96 5.71
CA ASP A 768 27.14 14.45 6.88
C ASP A 768 26.34 14.28 8.18
N PHE A 769 27.05 13.96 9.26
CA PHE A 769 26.44 13.80 10.59
C PHE A 769 25.72 15.08 11.07
N LYS A 770 26.29 16.25 10.76
CA LYS A 770 25.71 17.56 11.08
C LYS A 770 24.39 17.79 10.35
N GLU A 771 24.36 17.51 9.05
CA GLU A 771 23.17 17.68 8.22
C GLU A 771 22.05 16.75 8.69
N PHE A 772 22.38 15.49 9.00
CA PHE A 772 21.45 14.52 9.57
C PHE A 772 20.84 15.01 10.90
N TYR A 773 21.67 15.47 11.85
CA TYR A 773 21.17 15.99 13.13
C TYR A 773 20.26 17.23 12.95
N ASN A 774 20.62 18.13 12.03
CA ASN A 774 19.81 19.32 11.73
C ASN A 774 18.47 18.95 11.10
N GLN A 775 18.40 17.95 10.23
CA GLN A 775 17.13 17.43 9.70
C GLN A 775 16.25 16.87 10.83
N ARG A 776 16.83 16.06 11.72
CA ARG A 776 16.11 15.37 12.80
C ARG A 776 15.68 16.27 13.95
N ARG A 777 16.35 17.41 14.14
CA ARG A 777 15.88 18.50 15.00
C ARG A 777 14.50 19.01 14.59
N ARG A 778 14.20 19.00 13.28
CA ARG A 778 12.90 19.47 12.74
C ARG A 778 11.85 18.37 12.78
N TRP A 779 12.24 17.17 12.34
CA TRP A 779 11.30 16.05 12.18
C TRP A 779 10.83 15.47 13.51
N GLY A 780 11.70 15.38 14.52
CA GLY A 780 11.34 14.80 15.83
C GLY A 780 10.20 15.56 16.53
N PRO A 781 10.37 16.86 16.83
CA PRO A 781 9.39 17.63 17.57
C PRO A 781 8.10 17.85 16.77
N SER A 782 8.19 18.04 15.45
CA SER A 782 7.00 18.19 14.60
C SER A 782 6.18 16.90 14.47
N THR A 783 6.84 15.73 14.47
CA THR A 783 6.15 14.43 14.53
C THR A 783 5.40 14.30 15.84
N MET A 784 6.05 14.63 16.96
CA MET A 784 5.42 14.57 18.28
C MET A 784 4.22 15.52 18.39
N ALA A 785 4.38 16.79 17.98
CA ALA A 785 3.33 17.79 18.03
C ALA A 785 2.09 17.40 17.21
N ASN A 786 2.28 16.97 15.96
CA ASN A 786 1.16 16.60 15.08
C ASN A 786 0.46 15.32 15.52
N THR A 787 1.20 14.32 16.02
CA THR A 787 0.58 13.11 16.55
C THR A 787 -0.19 13.40 17.84
N ILE A 788 0.32 14.23 18.75
CA ILE A 788 -0.40 14.63 19.96
C ILE A 788 -1.69 15.38 19.63
N ASP A 789 -1.68 16.29 18.64
CA ASP A 789 -2.89 16.98 18.17
C ASP A 789 -3.94 15.99 17.61
N LEU A 790 -3.50 15.01 16.82
CA LEU A 790 -4.38 13.95 16.34
C LEU A 790 -4.95 13.07 17.47
N LEU A 791 -4.12 12.72 18.47
CA LEU A 791 -4.53 11.94 19.62
C LEU A 791 -5.52 12.71 20.51
N GLY A 792 -5.28 14.00 20.74
CA GLY A 792 -6.18 14.88 21.50
C GLY A 792 -7.54 15.03 20.85
N SER A 793 -7.58 15.09 19.51
CA SER A 793 -8.81 15.09 18.70
C SER A 793 -9.31 13.68 18.34
N GLY A 794 -8.71 12.62 18.87
CA GLY A 794 -8.90 11.24 18.39
C GLY A 794 -10.34 10.73 18.48
N GLY A 795 -11.08 11.13 19.52
CA GLY A 795 -12.50 10.77 19.68
C GLY A 795 -13.39 11.35 18.57
N LEU A 796 -13.22 12.64 18.27
CA LEU A 796 -13.96 13.33 17.20
C LEU A 796 -13.51 12.84 15.83
N THR A 797 -12.20 12.69 15.64
CA THR A 797 -11.61 12.22 14.39
C THR A 797 -12.08 10.80 14.06
N SER A 798 -12.22 9.91 15.04
CA SER A 798 -12.75 8.56 14.83
C SER A 798 -14.23 8.53 14.42
N GLN A 799 -15.01 9.54 14.81
CA GLN A 799 -16.41 9.68 14.37
C GLN A 799 -16.50 10.18 12.92
N LYS A 800 -15.63 11.11 12.53
CA LYS A 800 -15.62 11.68 11.17
C LYS A 800 -14.90 10.80 10.14
N ASN A 801 -13.81 10.15 10.54
CA ASN A 801 -12.93 9.40 9.65
C ASN A 801 -13.16 7.90 9.79
N SER A 802 -13.75 7.28 8.76
CA SER A 802 -14.07 5.85 8.72
C SER A 802 -12.84 4.93 8.82
N SER A 803 -11.63 5.48 8.62
CA SER A 803 -10.35 4.78 8.65
C SER A 803 -9.64 4.87 10.00
N ILE A 804 -10.05 5.77 10.89
CA ILE A 804 -9.44 5.94 12.22
C ILE A 804 -10.39 5.33 13.26
N SER A 805 -10.00 4.19 13.83
CA SER A 805 -10.75 3.52 14.90
C SER A 805 -10.19 3.85 16.28
N LYS A 806 -10.97 3.61 17.34
CA LYS A 806 -10.48 3.75 18.73
C LYS A 806 -9.26 2.86 19.04
N LEU A 807 -9.20 1.65 18.48
CA LEU A 807 -8.01 0.77 18.62
C LEU A 807 -6.80 1.32 17.88
N TYR A 808 -7.01 1.94 16.71
CA TYR A 808 -5.94 2.61 16.00
C TYR A 808 -5.38 3.79 16.82
N ILE A 809 -6.25 4.57 17.47
CA ILE A 809 -5.83 5.61 18.42
C ILE A 809 -5.04 5.01 19.59
N LEU A 810 -5.50 3.88 20.17
CA LEU A 810 -4.76 3.18 21.22
C LEU A 810 -3.38 2.70 20.74
N TYR A 811 -3.28 2.13 19.54
CA TYR A 811 -2.01 1.77 18.92
C TYR A 811 -1.06 2.98 18.81
N GLN A 812 -1.58 4.13 18.37
CA GLN A 812 -0.80 5.37 18.27
C GLN A 812 -0.39 5.92 19.64
N ILE A 813 -1.23 5.78 20.67
CA ILE A 813 -0.86 6.12 22.06
C ILE A 813 0.30 5.24 22.54
N ILE A 814 0.22 3.93 22.35
CA ILE A 814 1.27 2.99 22.75
C ILE A 814 2.58 3.29 21.98
N SER A 815 2.50 3.55 20.67
CA SER A 815 3.66 3.91 19.86
C SER A 815 4.30 5.24 20.27
N MET A 816 3.49 6.24 20.63
CA MET A 816 3.97 7.53 21.15
C MET A 816 4.62 7.36 22.53
N ALA A 817 4.00 6.61 23.44
CA ALA A 817 4.55 6.32 24.76
C ALA A 817 5.90 5.59 24.65
N ALA A 818 6.00 4.58 23.78
CA ALA A 818 7.25 3.87 23.51
C ALA A 818 8.36 4.80 22.98
N SER A 819 8.00 5.77 22.14
CA SER A 819 8.95 6.77 21.62
C SER A 819 9.43 7.74 22.70
N ILE A 820 8.55 8.17 23.61
CA ILE A 820 8.90 9.06 24.73
C ILE A 820 9.78 8.34 25.76
N LEU A 821 9.50 7.08 26.06
CA LEU A 821 10.25 6.26 27.04
C LEU A 821 11.54 5.63 26.48
N GLY A 822 11.84 5.85 25.20
CA GLY A 822 13.03 5.32 24.53
C GLY A 822 14.35 5.63 25.26
N PRO A 823 14.66 6.89 25.61
CA PRO A 823 15.90 7.26 26.31
C PRO A 823 16.15 6.46 27.59
N ALA A 824 15.16 6.39 28.47
CA ALA A 824 15.28 5.65 29.73
C ALA A 824 15.45 4.14 29.52
N THR A 825 14.76 3.58 28.52
CA THR A 825 14.91 2.18 28.12
C THR A 825 16.34 1.85 27.70
N ILE A 826 16.97 2.72 26.92
CA ILE A 826 18.37 2.53 26.51
C ILE A 826 19.31 2.59 27.71
N CYS A 827 19.09 3.51 28.67
CA CYS A 827 19.88 3.57 29.89
C CYS A 827 19.75 2.27 30.73
N LEU A 828 18.55 1.73 30.89
CA LEU A 828 18.33 0.46 31.59
C LEU A 828 19.02 -0.71 30.89
N MET A 829 18.96 -0.75 29.56
CA MET A 829 19.61 -1.78 28.77
C MET A 829 21.15 -1.74 28.93
N ILE A 830 21.75 -0.55 28.91
CA ILE A 830 23.18 -0.36 29.15
C ILE A 830 23.56 -0.70 30.60
N SER A 831 22.72 -0.33 31.57
CA SER A 831 22.91 -0.69 32.98
C SER A 831 22.98 -2.21 33.17
N GLY A 832 22.05 -2.96 32.55
CA GLY A 832 22.07 -4.42 32.59
C GLY A 832 23.37 -5.03 32.04
N SER A 833 23.92 -4.43 30.97
CA SER A 833 25.21 -4.83 30.40
C SER A 833 26.37 -4.60 31.39
N PHE A 834 26.39 -3.47 32.10
CA PHE A 834 27.41 -3.19 33.12
C PHE A 834 27.34 -4.16 34.30
N VAL A 835 26.15 -4.51 34.77
CA VAL A 835 25.98 -5.52 35.83
C VAL A 835 26.54 -6.87 35.37
N PHE A 836 26.26 -7.27 34.13
CA PHE A 836 26.69 -8.56 33.61
C PHE A 836 28.20 -8.65 33.31
N ILE A 837 28.75 -7.68 32.57
CA ILE A 837 30.14 -7.70 32.09
C ILE A 837 31.12 -7.26 33.17
N LEU A 838 30.84 -6.13 33.82
CA LEU A 838 31.74 -5.50 34.78
C LEU A 838 31.49 -5.98 36.22
N LYS A 839 30.45 -6.78 36.46
CA LYS A 839 30.04 -7.27 37.79
C LYS A 839 29.85 -6.14 38.80
N LEU A 840 29.37 -4.99 38.33
CA LEU A 840 29.09 -3.83 39.18
C LEU A 840 27.78 -4.04 39.95
N ASN A 841 27.68 -3.40 41.11
CA ASN A 841 26.41 -3.29 41.83
C ASN A 841 25.37 -2.56 40.94
N GLU A 842 24.12 -3.02 40.98
CA GLU A 842 23.00 -2.50 40.18
C GLU A 842 22.87 -0.97 40.29
N ASN A 843 23.02 -0.42 41.50
CA ASN A 843 22.95 1.02 41.75
C ASN A 843 24.06 1.79 41.04
N ILE A 844 25.28 1.24 41.05
CA ILE A 844 26.46 1.86 40.43
C ILE A 844 26.36 1.76 38.91
N ALA A 845 25.94 0.60 38.39
CA ALA A 845 25.70 0.38 36.98
C ALA A 845 24.66 1.35 36.41
N LEU A 846 23.54 1.54 37.11
CA LEU A 846 22.47 2.44 36.70
C LEU A 846 22.94 3.90 36.71
N ALA A 847 23.67 4.31 37.76
CA ALA A 847 24.27 5.64 37.83
C ALA A 847 25.23 5.89 36.65
N LEU A 848 26.11 4.94 36.34
CA LEU A 848 27.05 5.04 35.21
C LEU A 848 26.34 5.13 33.84
N ALA A 849 25.18 4.49 33.70
CA ALA A 849 24.39 4.56 32.47
C ALA A 849 23.67 5.91 32.30
N ILE A 850 23.23 6.55 33.39
CA ILE A 850 22.44 7.79 33.38
C ILE A 850 23.28 9.06 33.40
N VAL A 851 24.46 9.04 34.06
CA VAL A 851 25.29 10.24 34.23
C VAL A 851 25.74 10.84 32.89
N PRO A 852 26.31 10.10 31.92
CA PRO A 852 26.78 10.70 30.67
C PRO A 852 25.65 11.34 29.83
N PRO A 853 24.47 10.72 29.64
CA PRO A 853 23.34 11.36 28.96
C PRO A 853 22.81 12.58 29.70
N THR A 854 22.81 12.56 31.04
CA THR A 854 22.39 13.70 31.87
C THR A 854 23.36 14.87 31.72
N VAL A 855 24.67 14.59 31.71
CA VAL A 855 25.69 15.60 31.41
C VAL A 855 25.49 16.16 30.01
N TYR A 856 25.27 15.30 29.01
CA TYR A 856 24.99 15.74 27.64
C TYR A 856 23.74 16.63 27.55
N LEU A 857 22.65 16.25 28.22
CA LEU A 857 21.44 17.05 28.34
C LEU A 857 21.73 18.46 28.92
N ILE A 858 22.48 18.54 30.02
CA ILE A 858 22.89 19.81 30.63
C ILE A 858 23.76 20.64 29.68
N LEU A 859 24.70 20.00 28.97
CA LEU A 859 25.55 20.65 27.98
C LEU A 859 24.74 21.18 26.79
N CYS A 860 23.70 20.47 26.35
CA CYS A 860 22.79 20.95 25.29
C CYS A 860 22.05 22.24 25.66
N PHE A 861 21.80 22.50 26.95
CA PHE A 861 21.23 23.78 27.37
C PHE A 861 22.24 24.93 27.40
N LYS A 862 23.55 24.64 27.55
CA LYS A 862 24.59 25.66 27.73
C LYS A 862 25.41 25.96 26.47
N LEU A 863 25.60 24.99 25.59
CA LEU A 863 26.50 25.08 24.44
C LEU A 863 25.77 25.48 23.15
N LYS A 864 26.52 25.96 22.16
CA LYS A 864 26.00 26.20 20.80
C LYS A 864 25.74 24.89 20.06
N SER A 865 24.71 24.87 19.20
CA SER A 865 24.25 23.73 18.39
C SER A 865 25.39 22.93 17.73
N ASP A 866 26.35 23.62 17.11
CA ASP A 866 27.47 22.97 16.42
C ASP A 866 28.40 22.20 17.36
N MET A 867 28.62 22.73 18.57
CA MET A 867 29.43 22.03 19.59
C MET A 867 28.66 20.84 20.18
N GLN A 868 27.35 20.98 20.36
CA GLN A 868 26.50 19.87 20.82
C GLN A 868 26.51 18.70 19.85
N ILE A 869 26.48 18.97 18.53
CA ILE A 869 26.57 17.94 17.50
C ILE A 869 27.95 17.28 17.49
N LYS A 870 29.04 18.05 17.68
CA LYS A 870 30.40 17.48 17.79
C LYS A 870 30.51 16.54 19.00
N ILE A 871 29.98 16.94 20.15
CA ILE A 871 29.95 16.10 21.35
C ILE A 871 29.10 14.85 21.10
N ALA A 872 27.93 15.01 20.46
CA ALA A 872 27.08 13.88 20.08
C ALA A 872 27.84 12.90 19.18
N ALA A 873 28.58 13.38 18.17
CA ALA A 873 29.35 12.52 17.28
C ALA A 873 30.39 11.67 18.04
N ILE A 874 31.14 12.28 18.96
CA ILE A 874 32.12 11.57 19.81
C ILE A 874 31.41 10.55 20.70
N MET A 875 30.32 10.96 21.36
CA MET A 875 29.52 10.07 22.19
C MET A 875 28.91 8.93 21.38
N SER A 876 28.41 9.17 20.17
CA SER A 876 27.83 8.14 19.30
C SER A 876 28.81 7.01 19.01
N VAL A 877 30.10 7.32 18.83
CA VAL A 877 31.16 6.31 18.67
C VAL A 877 31.33 5.49 19.96
N LEU A 878 31.43 6.15 21.11
CA LEU A 878 31.55 5.48 22.41
C LEU A 878 30.33 4.58 22.71
N TYR A 879 29.14 5.10 22.44
CA TYR A 879 27.88 4.38 22.63
C TYR A 879 27.71 3.22 21.66
N ALA A 880 28.31 3.26 20.46
CA ALA A 880 28.33 2.12 19.56
C ALA A 880 29.14 0.95 20.16
N PHE A 881 30.26 1.22 20.83
CA PHE A 881 31.02 0.20 21.57
C PHE A 881 30.24 -0.33 22.78
N LEU A 882 29.58 0.55 23.54
CA LEU A 882 28.70 0.14 24.65
C LEU A 882 27.55 -0.75 24.15
N MET A 883 26.98 -0.43 22.98
CA MET A 883 25.93 -1.23 22.37
C MET A 883 26.44 -2.60 21.94
N ALA A 884 27.63 -2.68 21.34
CA ALA A 884 28.27 -3.96 21.02
C ALA A 884 28.48 -4.81 22.28
N GLY A 885 28.98 -4.21 23.37
CA GLY A 885 29.10 -4.87 24.67
C GLY A 885 27.75 -5.36 25.20
N THR A 886 26.69 -4.55 25.07
CA THR A 886 25.33 -4.92 25.48
C THR A 886 24.79 -6.12 24.70
N ILE A 887 25.01 -6.18 23.38
CA ILE A 887 24.65 -7.35 22.57
C ILE A 887 25.42 -8.60 23.04
N LEU A 888 26.72 -8.47 23.29
CA LEU A 888 27.55 -9.56 23.82
C LEU A 888 27.12 -9.99 25.23
N SER A 889 26.65 -9.08 26.07
CA SER A 889 26.11 -9.39 27.39
C SER A 889 24.84 -10.23 27.29
N ILE A 890 23.91 -9.89 26.38
CA ILE A 890 22.69 -10.67 26.16
C ILE A 890 23.05 -12.08 25.66
N ILE A 891 24.02 -12.19 24.74
CA ILE A 891 24.52 -13.49 24.25
C ILE A 891 25.22 -14.27 25.37
N GLY A 892 26.01 -13.59 26.21
CA GLY A 892 26.69 -14.21 27.35
C GLY A 892 25.70 -14.74 28.39
N ASP A 893 24.61 -14.02 28.65
CA ASP A 893 23.56 -14.45 29.57
C ASP A 893 22.85 -15.70 29.06
N LEU A 894 22.53 -15.75 27.76
CA LEU A 894 22.01 -16.94 27.08
C LEU A 894 22.91 -18.18 27.28
N VAL A 895 24.22 -18.01 27.13
CA VAL A 895 25.20 -19.09 27.31
C VAL A 895 25.31 -19.50 28.78
N LYS A 896 25.36 -18.53 29.71
CA LYS A 896 25.48 -18.78 31.15
C LYS A 896 24.28 -19.54 31.71
N GLN A 897 23.07 -19.17 31.28
CA GLN A 897 21.84 -19.82 31.73
C GLN A 897 21.55 -21.15 31.01
N LYS A 898 22.34 -21.50 29.98
CA LYS A 898 22.15 -22.70 29.13
C LYS A 898 20.74 -22.84 28.56
N THR A 899 20.03 -21.72 28.35
CA THR A 899 18.67 -21.71 27.80
C THR A 899 18.49 -20.51 26.87
N PHE A 900 17.71 -20.71 25.80
CA PHE A 900 17.36 -19.63 24.87
C PHE A 900 16.10 -18.85 25.30
N LEU A 901 15.48 -19.25 26.41
CA LEU A 901 14.20 -18.70 26.89
C LEU A 901 14.36 -17.52 27.84
N THR A 902 15.55 -16.92 27.96
CA THR A 902 15.69 -15.65 28.68
C THR A 902 14.90 -14.57 27.93
N PRO A 903 14.13 -13.68 28.60
CA PRO A 903 13.28 -12.71 27.90
C PRO A 903 14.04 -11.79 26.95
N SER A 904 15.21 -11.29 27.37
CA SER A 904 16.07 -10.44 26.55
C SER A 904 16.65 -11.21 25.35
N GLY A 905 17.01 -12.48 25.54
CA GLY A 905 17.51 -13.34 24.47
C GLY A 905 16.42 -13.74 23.47
N LEU A 906 15.23 -14.10 23.96
CA LEU A 906 14.04 -14.37 23.14
C LEU A 906 13.64 -13.14 22.33
N PHE A 907 13.66 -11.95 22.94
CA PHE A 907 13.38 -10.70 22.25
C PHE A 907 14.40 -10.41 21.15
N LEU A 908 15.71 -10.53 21.44
CA LEU A 908 16.76 -10.26 20.46
C LEU A 908 16.73 -11.25 19.30
N ILE A 909 16.66 -12.56 19.59
CA ILE A 909 16.58 -13.61 18.56
C ILE A 909 15.29 -13.44 17.75
N GLY A 910 14.16 -13.23 18.42
CA GLY A 910 12.87 -13.01 17.78
C GLY A 910 12.88 -11.80 16.85
N MET A 911 13.45 -10.67 17.30
CA MET A 911 13.55 -9.45 16.50
C MET A 911 14.46 -9.65 15.27
N VAL A 912 15.64 -10.29 15.43
CA VAL A 912 16.55 -10.59 14.31
C VAL A 912 15.88 -11.52 13.30
N VAL A 913 15.23 -12.60 13.75
CA VAL A 913 14.49 -13.53 12.89
C VAL A 913 13.36 -12.80 12.17
N LEU A 914 12.57 -11.97 12.87
CA LEU A 914 11.50 -11.18 12.28
C LEU A 914 12.02 -10.22 11.21
N TYR A 915 13.14 -9.54 11.43
CA TYR A 915 13.72 -8.62 10.45
C TYR A 915 14.31 -9.35 9.24
N ILE A 916 14.96 -10.50 9.43
CA ILE A 916 15.45 -11.33 8.33
C ILE A 916 14.28 -11.87 7.49
N ILE A 917 13.23 -12.38 8.12
CA ILE A 917 12.02 -12.84 7.41
C ILE A 917 11.35 -11.67 6.69
N THR A 918 11.24 -10.51 7.35
CA THR A 918 10.70 -9.29 6.76
C THR A 918 11.49 -8.91 5.52
N ALA A 919 12.81 -8.83 5.59
CA ALA A 919 13.66 -8.55 4.44
C ALA A 919 13.54 -9.63 3.35
N GLY A 920 13.41 -10.92 3.71
CA GLY A 920 13.19 -12.01 2.76
C GLY A 920 11.90 -11.86 1.96
N LEU A 921 10.86 -11.25 2.55
CA LEU A 921 9.61 -10.88 1.87
C LEU A 921 9.73 -9.60 1.01
N HIS A 922 10.90 -8.97 1.01
CA HIS A 922 11.26 -7.78 0.24
C HIS A 922 12.52 -8.05 -0.60
N PRO A 923 12.48 -8.99 -1.56
CA PRO A 923 13.69 -9.52 -2.20
C PRO A 923 14.54 -8.48 -2.93
N GLN A 924 13.95 -7.39 -3.42
CA GLN A 924 14.68 -6.28 -4.04
C GLN A 924 15.53 -5.47 -3.04
N GLU A 925 15.15 -5.49 -1.77
CA GLU A 925 15.75 -4.71 -0.69
C GLU A 925 16.42 -5.61 0.35
N PHE A 926 16.52 -6.92 0.11
CA PHE A 926 17.13 -7.88 1.03
C PHE A 926 18.57 -7.51 1.39
N SER A 927 19.31 -6.93 0.44
CA SER A 927 20.68 -6.45 0.67
C SER A 927 20.78 -5.35 1.74
N LEU A 928 19.69 -4.62 2.03
CA LEU A 928 19.68 -3.58 3.06
C LEU A 928 19.91 -4.16 4.47
N VAL A 929 19.68 -5.46 4.70
CA VAL A 929 19.97 -6.13 5.98
C VAL A 929 21.44 -5.97 6.39
N ILE A 930 22.36 -5.88 5.43
CA ILE A 930 23.79 -5.65 5.69
C ILE A 930 23.99 -4.34 6.48
N TYR A 931 23.23 -3.30 6.14
CA TYR A 931 23.27 -2.01 6.85
C TYR A 931 22.59 -2.07 8.23
N GLY A 932 21.83 -3.11 8.52
CA GLY A 932 21.17 -3.33 9.80
C GLY A 932 22.15 -3.43 10.97
N LEU A 933 23.34 -3.98 10.77
CA LEU A 933 24.37 -4.05 11.82
C LEU A 933 24.74 -2.65 12.33
N LEU A 934 25.00 -1.71 11.40
CA LEU A 934 25.30 -0.32 11.74
C LEU A 934 24.12 0.33 12.47
N TYR A 935 22.90 0.10 12.00
CA TYR A 935 21.69 0.62 12.64
C TYR A 935 21.57 0.13 14.09
N PHE A 936 21.76 -1.16 14.35
CA PHE A 936 21.70 -1.74 15.70
C PHE A 936 22.77 -1.17 16.63
N LEU A 937 24.00 -1.01 16.16
CA LEU A 937 25.08 -0.38 16.93
C LEU A 937 24.76 1.08 17.27
N CYS A 938 24.06 1.79 16.37
CA CYS A 938 23.68 3.18 16.54
C CYS A 938 22.35 3.40 17.29
N ILE A 939 21.71 2.36 17.87
CA ILE A 939 20.46 2.51 18.63
C ILE A 939 20.57 3.57 19.73
N PRO A 940 21.60 3.56 20.61
CA PRO A 940 21.71 4.60 21.64
C PRO A 940 21.93 6.01 21.04
N SER A 941 22.66 6.09 19.93
CA SER A 941 22.83 7.37 19.23
C SER A 941 21.47 7.93 18.74
N GLY A 942 20.64 7.10 18.13
CA GLY A 942 19.35 7.51 17.56
C GLY A 942 18.24 7.74 18.60
N TYR A 943 18.13 6.87 19.61
CA TYR A 943 17.00 6.89 20.57
C TYR A 943 17.31 7.61 21.88
N LEU A 944 18.58 7.93 22.17
CA LEU A 944 18.99 8.66 23.38
C LEU A 944 19.65 10.00 23.03
N LEU A 945 20.80 10.00 22.35
CA LEU A 945 21.55 11.25 22.09
C LEU A 945 20.81 12.19 21.15
N LEU A 946 20.33 11.66 20.02
CA LEU A 946 19.57 12.43 19.04
C LEU A 946 18.22 12.92 19.61
N ALA A 947 17.56 12.12 20.44
CA ALA A 947 16.33 12.53 21.12
C ALA A 947 16.57 13.72 22.07
N ILE A 948 17.64 13.67 22.87
CA ILE A 948 18.08 14.81 23.70
C ILE A 948 18.33 16.05 22.84
N TYR A 949 19.16 15.94 21.81
CA TYR A 949 19.49 17.05 20.94
C TYR A 949 18.24 17.66 20.27
N SER A 950 17.36 16.82 19.74
CA SER A 950 16.18 17.22 18.98
C SER A 950 15.17 18.00 19.86
N ILE A 951 14.88 17.50 21.06
CA ILE A 951 13.95 18.16 21.99
C ILE A 951 14.54 19.43 22.58
N VAL A 952 15.82 19.43 23.00
CA VAL A 952 16.47 20.62 23.59
C VAL A 952 16.66 21.73 22.55
N ASN A 953 16.78 21.41 21.26
CA ASN A 953 16.92 22.42 20.21
C ASN A 953 15.62 22.71 19.45
N MET A 954 14.45 22.33 19.99
CA MET A 954 13.17 22.60 19.32
C MET A 954 12.82 24.09 19.22
N ASN A 955 13.47 24.94 20.03
CA ASN A 955 13.35 26.40 19.93
C ASN A 955 14.10 26.97 18.72
N ASN A 956 14.98 26.18 18.07
CA ASN A 956 15.69 26.58 16.87
C ASN A 956 14.89 26.16 15.63
N VAL A 957 14.15 27.12 15.08
CA VAL A 957 13.26 26.95 13.93
C VAL A 957 13.92 27.31 12.58
N THR A 958 15.26 27.36 12.52
CA THR A 958 15.99 27.54 11.25
C THR A 958 15.99 26.26 10.41
N TRP A 959 16.24 26.39 9.11
CA TRP A 959 16.29 25.22 8.21
C TRP A 959 17.65 24.53 8.22
N GLY A 960 18.74 25.27 8.47
CA GLY A 960 20.01 24.74 9.02
C GLY A 960 20.86 23.83 8.12
N THR A 961 20.44 23.47 6.90
CA THR A 961 21.24 22.63 5.99
C THR A 961 22.02 23.44 4.95
N ARG A 962 21.54 24.61 4.51
CA ARG A 962 22.23 25.43 3.48
C ARG A 962 22.24 26.95 3.72
N GLU A 963 21.55 27.47 4.75
CA GLU A 963 21.35 28.91 4.98
C GLU A 963 22.62 29.67 5.41
N THR A 964 23.68 28.98 5.83
CA THR A 964 24.88 29.58 6.45
C THR A 964 26.17 29.51 5.61
N GLY A 965 26.12 28.98 4.38
CA GLY A 965 27.31 28.62 3.60
C GLY A 965 27.56 29.39 2.30
N SER A 966 26.95 30.57 2.11
CA SER A 966 26.91 31.28 0.82
C SER A 966 28.26 31.78 0.27
N GLN A 967 29.35 31.81 1.05
CA GLN A 967 30.66 32.29 0.57
C GLN A 967 31.66 31.19 0.18
N ALA A 968 31.51 29.96 0.66
CA ALA A 968 32.51 28.90 0.42
C ALA A 968 32.23 28.04 -0.83
N LYS A 969 31.01 28.12 -1.40
CA LYS A 969 30.57 27.27 -2.52
C LYS A 969 30.73 27.90 -3.91
N SER A 970 30.83 29.23 -4.03
CA SER A 970 31.04 29.90 -5.33
C SER A 970 32.35 29.46 -5.98
N THR A 971 33.41 29.30 -5.19
CA THR A 971 34.73 28.83 -5.63
C THR A 971 34.71 27.39 -6.16
N ALA A 972 33.87 26.51 -5.60
CA ALA A 972 33.74 25.13 -6.05
C ALA A 972 32.97 25.03 -7.38
N VAL A 973 31.92 25.84 -7.56
CA VAL A 973 31.14 25.92 -8.81
C VAL A 973 31.99 26.50 -9.94
N ASP A 974 32.81 27.51 -9.67
CA ASP A 974 33.76 28.05 -10.66
C ASP A 974 34.84 27.04 -11.07
N THR A 975 35.26 26.17 -10.13
CA THR A 975 36.22 25.09 -10.41
C THR A 975 35.61 23.98 -11.27
N ILE A 976 34.33 23.66 -11.06
CA ILE A 976 33.58 22.69 -11.88
C ILE A 976 33.31 23.28 -13.28
N LYS A 977 32.93 24.55 -13.39
CA LYS A 977 32.82 25.26 -14.69
C LYS A 977 34.12 25.21 -15.48
N LYS A 978 35.27 25.42 -14.83
CA LYS A 978 36.59 25.27 -15.46
C LYS A 978 36.89 23.84 -15.93
N LYS A 979 36.51 22.82 -15.15
CA LYS A 979 36.70 21.41 -15.57
C LYS A 979 35.81 21.03 -16.75
N VAL A 980 34.55 21.48 -16.77
CA VAL A 980 33.62 21.23 -17.87
C VAL A 980 34.02 21.99 -19.14
N MET A 981 34.46 23.25 -19.03
CA MET A 981 35.03 23.99 -20.17
C MET A 981 36.29 23.33 -20.74
N ASN A 982 37.17 22.79 -19.88
CA ASN A 982 38.37 22.09 -20.33
C ASN A 982 38.07 20.74 -20.99
N ALA A 983 37.00 20.04 -20.59
CA ALA A 983 36.58 18.78 -21.21
C ALA A 983 35.96 18.99 -22.61
N ILE A 984 35.37 20.15 -22.88
CA ILE A 984 34.75 20.48 -24.18
C ILE A 984 35.80 21.00 -25.18
N CYS A 985 36.95 21.51 -24.73
CA CYS A 985 37.91 22.22 -25.59
C CYS A 985 39.04 21.35 -26.18
N CYS A 986 39.21 20.08 -25.80
CA CYS A 986 40.32 19.25 -26.30
C CYS A 986 39.86 17.89 -26.83
N LYS A 987 39.53 17.83 -28.13
CA LYS A 987 39.54 16.60 -28.92
C LYS A 987 40.96 16.35 -29.45
N CYS A 988 41.79 15.63 -28.68
CA CYS A 988 42.87 14.82 -29.25
C CYS A 988 43.30 13.73 -28.25
N PRO A 989 43.54 12.48 -28.68
CA PRO A 989 43.97 11.41 -27.80
C PRO A 989 45.50 11.37 -27.73
N CYS A 990 46.09 11.75 -26.60
CA CYS A 990 47.52 11.57 -26.34
C CYS A 990 47.75 11.02 -24.93
N LEU A 991 48.25 9.77 -24.89
CA LEU A 991 48.96 9.04 -23.83
C LEU A 991 48.99 9.64 -22.41
N GLU A 992 48.43 8.87 -21.47
CA GLU A 992 48.78 8.91 -20.05
C GLU A 992 50.17 8.28 -19.84
N SER A 993 51.03 8.96 -19.09
CA SER A 993 52.09 8.32 -18.31
C SER A 993 51.98 8.81 -16.88
N GLU A 994 51.76 7.86 -15.97
CA GLU A 994 51.83 8.00 -14.51
C GLU A 994 53.24 8.43 -14.10
N GLU A 995 53.36 9.44 -13.22
CA GLU A 995 54.49 9.54 -12.27
C GLU A 995 54.15 10.50 -11.11
N ASP A 996 54.09 9.89 -9.92
CA ASP A 996 54.39 10.37 -8.56
C ASP A 996 53.87 11.71 -8.03
N LEU A 997 52.95 11.62 -7.06
CA LEU A 997 52.71 12.66 -6.05
C LEU A 997 53.01 12.13 -4.64
N SER A 998 54.27 12.29 -4.23
CA SER A 998 54.71 12.18 -2.84
C SER A 998 54.40 13.48 -2.09
N GLN A 999 53.91 13.31 -0.86
CA GLN A 999 53.58 14.36 0.09
C GLN A 999 54.78 15.24 0.45
N GLU A 1000 54.56 16.56 0.60
CA GLU A 1000 55.16 17.31 1.70
C GLU A 1000 54.28 18.51 2.09
N ILE A 1001 53.90 18.53 3.37
CA ILE A 1001 53.20 19.62 4.05
C ILE A 1001 54.28 20.50 4.67
N LEU A 1002 54.26 21.81 4.39
CA LEU A 1002 54.94 22.81 5.23
C LEU A 1002 53.98 23.97 5.57
N PRO A 1003 54.13 24.59 6.75
CA PRO A 1003 53.04 25.26 7.46
C PRO A 1003 53.00 26.77 7.22
N ALA A 1004 51.86 27.35 7.58
CA ALA A 1004 51.58 28.78 7.53
C ALA A 1004 52.55 29.60 8.39
N GLU A 1005 53.12 30.66 7.81
CA GLU A 1005 53.66 31.80 8.54
C GLU A 1005 52.99 33.12 8.11
N THR A 1006 52.51 33.81 9.13
CA THR A 1006 52.11 35.21 9.23
C THR A 1006 53.18 36.14 8.65
N ILE A 1007 52.81 37.31 8.07
CA ILE A 1007 53.46 38.63 8.29
C ILE A 1007 52.80 39.75 7.42
N THR A 1008 52.28 40.75 8.15
CA THR A 1008 52.13 42.21 7.96
C THR A 1008 51.78 42.91 6.63
N LYS A 1009 50.91 43.92 6.81
CA LYS A 1009 50.77 45.17 6.03
C LYS A 1009 52.12 45.74 5.59
N THR A 1010 52.22 46.36 4.40
CA THR A 1010 52.42 47.82 4.16
C THR A 1010 52.79 48.07 2.68
N GLU A 1011 52.17 49.12 2.11
CA GLU A 1011 52.54 49.98 0.98
C GLU A 1011 53.12 49.42 -0.34
N LYS A 1012 52.48 49.79 -1.46
CA LYS A 1012 53.22 50.16 -2.68
C LYS A 1012 52.67 51.44 -3.32
N THR A 1013 53.65 52.26 -3.65
CA THR A 1013 53.70 53.65 -4.09
C THR A 1013 53.35 53.82 -5.57
N HIS A 1014 52.88 55.02 -5.90
CA HIS A 1014 52.58 55.53 -7.25
C HIS A 1014 53.75 55.45 -8.24
N ILE A 1015 53.45 55.11 -9.50
CA ILE A 1015 54.15 55.57 -10.72
C ILE A 1015 53.06 55.88 -11.78
N PRO A 1016 53.14 56.98 -12.57
CA PRO A 1016 51.98 57.57 -13.25
C PRO A 1016 51.75 57.11 -14.70
N LEU A 1017 50.51 57.33 -15.13
CA LEU A 1017 49.91 57.15 -16.46
C LEU A 1017 50.71 57.77 -17.62
N GLU A 1018 50.75 57.04 -18.74
CA GLU A 1018 50.61 57.62 -20.09
C GLU A 1018 49.66 56.78 -20.97
N THR A 1019 48.46 57.34 -21.11
CA THR A 1019 47.58 57.41 -22.30
C THR A 1019 47.71 56.36 -23.41
N GLN A 1020 46.78 55.40 -23.46
CA GLN A 1020 46.20 54.93 -24.73
C GLN A 1020 44.67 55.03 -24.65
N ARG A 1021 44.13 55.98 -25.43
CA ARG A 1021 42.70 56.11 -25.72
C ARG A 1021 42.26 54.87 -26.51
N ALA A 1022 41.45 54.02 -25.90
CA ALA A 1022 40.56 53.10 -26.60
C ALA A 1022 39.13 53.52 -26.28
N HIS A 1023 38.34 53.67 -27.34
CA HIS A 1023 36.98 54.19 -27.39
C HIS A 1023 36.10 53.81 -26.19
N GLU A 1024 35.60 54.84 -25.49
CA GLU A 1024 34.37 54.76 -24.70
C GLU A 1024 33.23 54.40 -25.66
N LEU A 1025 32.80 53.15 -25.64
CA LEU A 1025 31.44 52.78 -26.03
C LEU A 1025 30.49 53.28 -24.92
N PRO A 1026 29.33 53.87 -25.28
CA PRO A 1026 28.43 54.48 -24.31
C PRO A 1026 27.87 53.43 -23.33
N LEU A 1027 27.66 53.85 -22.09
CA LEU A 1027 26.96 53.13 -21.03
C LEU A 1027 25.82 52.25 -21.60
N HIS A 1028 25.93 50.93 -21.43
CA HIS A 1028 24.79 50.04 -21.66
C HIS A 1028 23.63 50.41 -20.72
N PRO A 1029 22.38 50.43 -21.20
CA PRO A 1029 21.22 50.76 -20.39
C PRO A 1029 20.96 49.69 -19.33
N HIS A 1030 20.34 50.10 -18.23
CA HIS A 1030 19.93 49.30 -17.08
C HIS A 1030 19.37 47.91 -17.45
N GLN A 1031 20.10 46.84 -17.16
CA GLN A 1031 19.70 45.48 -17.52
C GLN A 1031 18.66 44.93 -16.53
N THR A 1032 17.48 44.59 -17.04
CA THR A 1032 16.45 43.88 -16.27
C THR A 1032 16.85 42.40 -16.06
N TRP A 1033 16.28 41.72 -15.05
CA TRP A 1033 16.53 40.29 -14.83
C TRP A 1033 16.15 39.41 -16.04
N ILE A 1034 15.20 39.89 -16.86
CA ILE A 1034 14.75 39.26 -18.10
C ILE A 1034 15.87 39.30 -19.14
N GLU A 1035 16.42 40.49 -19.40
CA GLU A 1035 17.55 40.67 -20.31
C GLU A 1035 18.76 39.85 -19.87
N HIS A 1036 19.04 39.78 -18.57
CA HIS A 1036 20.13 38.99 -18.03
C HIS A 1036 19.99 37.48 -18.34
N LEU A 1037 18.81 36.90 -18.13
CA LEU A 1037 18.57 35.48 -18.47
C LEU A 1037 18.56 35.25 -19.99
N GLN A 1038 17.98 36.17 -20.76
CA GLN A 1038 17.94 36.08 -22.23
C GLN A 1038 19.34 36.08 -22.86
N MET A 1039 20.26 36.90 -22.34
CA MET A 1039 21.65 36.91 -22.82
C MET A 1039 22.37 35.61 -22.53
N LYS A 1040 22.10 34.96 -21.39
CA LYS A 1040 22.69 33.67 -21.03
C LYS A 1040 22.10 32.49 -21.81
N SER A 1041 20.83 32.57 -22.21
CA SER A 1041 20.12 31.49 -22.90
C SER A 1041 20.00 31.70 -24.41
N TYR A 1042 20.99 32.30 -25.08
CA TYR A 1042 20.91 32.62 -26.51
C TYR A 1042 20.56 31.42 -27.41
N ASP A 1043 21.14 30.24 -27.16
CA ASP A 1043 20.85 29.03 -27.96
C ASP A 1043 19.52 28.35 -27.58
N PHE A 1044 18.85 28.80 -26.50
CA PHE A 1044 17.52 28.34 -26.11
C PHE A 1044 16.62 29.56 -25.83
N PRO A 1045 16.19 30.24 -26.89
CA PRO A 1045 15.70 31.62 -26.81
C PRO A 1045 14.43 31.75 -25.95
N LEU A 1046 14.46 32.72 -25.04
CA LEU A 1046 13.36 33.10 -24.13
C LEU A 1046 12.70 34.40 -24.62
N HIS A 1047 11.46 34.34 -25.10
CA HIS A 1047 10.71 35.51 -25.55
C HIS A 1047 9.85 36.09 -24.41
N GLU A 1048 9.86 37.41 -24.27
CA GLU A 1048 9.07 38.09 -23.25
C GLU A 1048 7.56 37.98 -23.56
N SER A 1049 6.76 37.63 -22.56
CA SER A 1049 5.31 37.57 -22.65
C SER A 1049 4.68 38.22 -21.42
N ALA A 1050 3.50 38.82 -21.59
CA ALA A 1050 2.74 39.40 -20.49
C ALA A 1050 1.72 38.41 -19.90
N LEU A 1051 1.43 38.54 -18.60
CA LEU A 1051 0.31 37.85 -17.96
C LEU A 1051 -1.03 38.51 -18.34
N PRO A 1052 -2.11 37.72 -18.48
CA PRO A 1052 -3.46 38.27 -18.50
C PRO A 1052 -3.74 39.13 -17.27
N MET A 1053 -4.41 40.28 -17.47
CA MET A 1053 -4.67 41.24 -16.38
C MET A 1053 -5.44 40.61 -15.21
N ASP A 1054 -6.38 39.71 -15.53
CA ASP A 1054 -7.14 39.02 -14.51
C ASP A 1054 -6.24 38.12 -13.63
N GLU A 1055 -5.25 37.44 -14.21
CA GLU A 1055 -4.28 36.66 -13.47
C GLU A 1055 -3.37 37.54 -12.59
N ILE A 1056 -2.99 38.72 -13.08
CA ILE A 1056 -2.22 39.70 -12.30
C ILE A 1056 -3.00 40.10 -11.04
N ASP A 1057 -4.28 40.40 -11.17
CA ASP A 1057 -5.13 40.80 -10.05
C ASP A 1057 -5.27 39.68 -9.01
N PHE A 1058 -5.43 38.43 -9.46
CA PHE A 1058 -5.40 37.27 -8.56
C PHE A 1058 -4.11 37.18 -7.76
N TRP A 1059 -2.95 37.31 -8.42
CA TRP A 1059 -1.67 37.24 -7.73
C TRP A 1059 -1.52 38.37 -6.71
N ARG A 1060 -1.93 39.60 -7.06
CA ARG A 1060 -1.92 40.74 -6.14
C ARG A 1060 -2.82 40.50 -4.92
N GLU A 1061 -4.02 39.98 -5.10
CA GLU A 1061 -4.92 39.65 -4.00
C GLU A 1061 -4.36 38.54 -3.11
N LEU A 1062 -3.82 37.46 -3.71
CA LEU A 1062 -3.24 36.34 -2.99
C LEU A 1062 -2.03 36.77 -2.16
N LEU A 1063 -1.15 37.59 -2.75
CA LEU A 1063 -0.03 38.21 -2.07
C LEU A 1063 -0.52 39.00 -0.87
N LYS A 1064 -1.39 39.99 -1.09
CA LYS A 1064 -1.90 40.87 -0.04
C LYS A 1064 -2.57 40.11 1.12
N LYS A 1065 -3.32 39.04 0.80
CA LYS A 1065 -4.09 38.30 1.81
C LYS A 1065 -3.24 37.31 2.60
N TYR A 1066 -2.34 36.58 1.94
CA TYR A 1066 -1.66 35.44 2.59
C TYR A 1066 -0.14 35.45 2.45
N LEU A 1067 0.41 35.92 1.33
CA LEU A 1067 1.80 35.65 0.93
C LEU A 1067 2.75 36.85 1.00
N GLU A 1068 2.29 38.02 1.43
CA GLU A 1068 3.15 39.20 1.69
C GLU A 1068 4.26 38.85 2.70
N PRO A 1069 5.53 39.23 2.44
CA PRO A 1069 6.62 39.07 3.38
C PRO A 1069 6.23 39.55 4.78
N LEU A 1070 6.58 38.77 5.80
CA LEU A 1070 6.32 39.18 7.17
C LEU A 1070 7.20 40.40 7.48
N LYS A 1071 6.59 41.50 7.91
CA LYS A 1071 7.36 42.64 8.43
C LYS A 1071 8.05 42.18 9.70
N GLU A 1072 9.37 42.22 9.70
CA GLU A 1072 10.18 41.80 10.84
C GLU A 1072 10.10 42.85 11.95
N ASN A 1073 9.15 42.69 12.87
CA ASN A 1073 9.16 43.44 14.12
C ASN A 1073 10.13 42.75 15.09
N LYS A 1074 11.23 43.45 15.43
CA LYS A 1074 12.27 42.92 16.33
C LYS A 1074 11.70 42.51 17.69
N GLU A 1075 10.72 43.26 18.21
CA GLU A 1075 10.08 42.97 19.50
C GLU A 1075 9.25 41.68 19.44
N GLU A 1076 8.48 41.47 18.36
CA GLU A 1076 7.71 40.23 18.16
C GLU A 1076 8.63 39.02 17.95
N GLN A 1077 9.73 39.19 17.21
CA GLN A 1077 10.72 38.14 17.01
C GLN A 1077 11.39 37.74 18.34
N GLU A 1078 11.77 38.71 19.18
CA GLU A 1078 12.30 38.42 20.51
C GLU A 1078 11.26 37.74 21.41
N LYS A 1079 10.00 38.20 21.37
CA LYS A 1079 8.91 37.57 22.11
C LYS A 1079 8.73 36.12 21.69
N ILE A 1080 8.61 35.84 20.39
CA ILE A 1080 8.46 34.48 19.87
C ILE A 1080 9.69 33.62 20.20
N ALA A 1081 10.89 34.18 20.13
CA ALA A 1081 12.11 33.47 20.51
C ALA A 1081 12.11 33.11 22.01
N ASN A 1082 11.60 33.98 22.87
CA ASN A 1082 11.42 33.71 24.30
C ASN A 1082 10.32 32.67 24.54
N ASP A 1083 9.18 32.78 23.87
CA ASP A 1083 8.08 31.79 23.96
C ASP A 1083 8.53 30.41 23.46
N LEU A 1084 9.35 30.34 22.41
CA LEU A 1084 9.96 29.10 21.92
C LEU A 1084 10.93 28.50 22.94
N ARG A 1085 11.70 29.32 23.66
CA ARG A 1085 12.57 28.86 24.76
C ARG A 1085 11.75 28.35 25.94
N GLU A 1086 10.65 29.02 26.28
CA GLU A 1086 9.73 28.58 27.33
C GLU A 1086 9.05 27.26 26.96
N LEU A 1087 8.55 27.15 25.73
CA LEU A 1087 7.97 25.91 25.20
C LEU A 1087 8.98 24.77 25.25
N ARG A 1088 10.21 25.00 24.78
CA ARG A 1088 11.31 24.04 24.90
C ARG A 1088 11.50 23.61 26.35
N ASN A 1089 11.58 24.54 27.30
CA ASN A 1089 11.79 24.20 28.71
C ASN A 1089 10.66 23.32 29.25
N LYS A 1090 9.39 23.66 28.96
CA LYS A 1090 8.21 22.88 29.37
C LYS A 1090 8.21 21.47 28.76
N VAL A 1091 8.41 21.37 27.45
CA VAL A 1091 8.40 20.09 26.73
C VAL A 1091 9.59 19.22 27.15
N THR A 1092 10.79 19.80 27.26
CA THR A 1092 11.98 19.08 27.71
C THR A 1092 11.80 18.56 29.14
N PHE A 1093 11.26 19.39 30.04
CA PHE A 1093 10.94 18.96 31.40
C PHE A 1093 9.95 17.80 31.40
N ALA A 1094 8.80 17.91 30.72
CA ALA A 1094 7.81 16.84 30.66
C ALA A 1094 8.38 15.55 30.07
N PHE A 1095 9.11 15.65 28.95
CA PHE A 1095 9.70 14.50 28.27
C PHE A 1095 10.70 13.74 29.16
N PHE A 1096 11.64 14.45 29.78
CA PHE A 1096 12.63 13.81 30.65
C PHE A 1096 12.10 13.47 32.03
N PHE A 1097 11.05 14.15 32.52
CA PHE A 1097 10.36 13.76 33.74
C PHE A 1097 9.65 12.41 33.58
N CYS A 1098 8.98 12.16 32.45
CA CYS A 1098 8.43 10.84 32.14
C CYS A 1098 9.53 9.76 32.11
N ASN A 1099 10.68 10.05 31.51
CA ASN A 1099 11.83 9.14 31.50
C ASN A 1099 12.40 8.91 32.91
N ALA A 1100 12.49 9.95 33.75
CA ALA A 1100 12.96 9.82 35.13
C ALA A 1100 11.98 9.00 35.99
N LEU A 1101 10.67 9.25 35.87
CA LEU A 1101 9.64 8.44 36.53
C LEU A 1101 9.73 6.97 36.12
N TRP A 1102 9.99 6.71 34.84
CA TRP A 1102 10.20 5.35 34.35
C TRP A 1102 11.41 4.69 35.01
N LEU A 1103 12.55 5.37 35.05
CA LEU A 1103 13.76 4.88 35.74
C LEU A 1103 13.51 4.60 37.23
N VAL A 1104 12.83 5.52 37.93
CA VAL A 1104 12.48 5.37 39.35
C VAL A 1104 11.53 4.19 39.56
N ALA A 1105 10.51 4.04 38.71
CA ALA A 1105 9.58 2.93 38.80
C ALA A 1105 10.28 1.58 38.60
N THR A 1106 11.12 1.46 37.56
CA THR A 1106 11.90 0.24 37.34
C THR A 1106 12.87 -0.04 38.49
N PHE A 1107 13.58 0.98 38.98
CA PHE A 1107 14.52 0.85 40.09
C PHE A 1107 13.85 0.42 41.40
N PHE A 1108 12.74 1.06 41.77
CA PHE A 1108 12.00 0.73 42.99
C PHE A 1108 11.52 -0.72 42.98
N LEU A 1109 11.12 -1.22 41.82
CA LEU A 1109 10.64 -2.59 41.68
C LEU A 1109 11.79 -3.61 41.66
N GLN A 1110 12.96 -3.26 41.10
CA GLN A 1110 14.19 -4.05 41.24
C GLN A 1110 14.60 -4.18 42.70
N ALA A 1111 14.53 -3.09 43.48
CA ALA A 1111 14.86 -3.10 44.90
C ALA A 1111 13.91 -3.98 45.75
N ILE A 1112 12.68 -4.23 45.28
CA ILE A 1112 11.69 -5.13 45.92
C ILE A 1112 11.81 -6.58 45.40
N GLY A 1113 12.64 -6.81 44.38
CA GLY A 1113 12.60 -7.93 43.43
C GLY A 1113 12.60 -9.35 43.98
N ASP A 1114 13.13 -9.61 45.18
CA ASP A 1114 13.08 -10.95 45.79
C ASP A 1114 11.65 -11.40 46.13
N SER A 1115 10.74 -10.45 46.36
CA SER A 1115 9.35 -10.73 46.77
C SER A 1115 8.35 -10.85 45.62
N ILE A 1116 8.71 -10.39 44.40
CA ILE A 1116 7.81 -10.34 43.22
C ILE A 1116 8.51 -10.93 41.98
N SER A 1117 9.31 -11.99 42.13
CA SER A 1117 9.99 -12.64 40.99
C SER A 1117 9.15 -13.76 40.37
N ILE A 1118 9.05 -13.79 39.03
CA ILE A 1118 8.41 -14.90 38.31
C ILE A 1118 9.43 -16.02 38.16
N LYS A 1119 9.11 -17.19 38.71
CA LYS A 1119 9.96 -18.39 38.69
C LYS A 1119 9.63 -19.26 37.48
N ILE A 1120 10.53 -19.35 36.50
CA ILE A 1120 10.35 -20.20 35.31
C ILE A 1120 11.32 -21.40 35.36
N PRO A 1121 10.83 -22.64 35.15
CA PRO A 1121 11.69 -23.83 35.09
C PRO A 1121 12.62 -23.77 33.88
N LYS A 1122 13.88 -24.17 34.05
CA LYS A 1122 14.85 -24.18 32.95
C LYS A 1122 14.54 -25.28 31.95
N ILE A 1123 14.47 -24.89 30.67
CA ILE A 1123 14.39 -25.81 29.53
C ILE A 1123 15.76 -25.83 28.85
N TYR A 1124 16.36 -27.01 28.81
CA TYR A 1124 17.65 -27.23 28.15
C TYR A 1124 17.46 -27.36 26.62
N PRO A 1125 18.52 -27.12 25.81
CA PRO A 1125 18.43 -27.15 24.35
C PRO A 1125 18.05 -28.52 23.77
N ASN A 1126 18.20 -29.60 24.54
CA ASN A 1126 17.78 -30.98 24.21
C ASN A 1126 16.29 -31.26 24.49
N GLY A 1127 15.52 -30.26 24.97
CA GLY A 1127 14.10 -30.40 25.31
C GLY A 1127 13.81 -31.04 26.67
N THR A 1128 14.84 -31.38 27.46
CA THR A 1128 14.64 -31.85 28.85
C THR A 1128 14.34 -30.67 29.77
N TYR A 1129 13.39 -30.87 30.70
CA TYR A 1129 13.07 -29.91 31.75
C TYR A 1129 13.53 -30.47 33.11
N ASP A 1130 14.15 -29.63 33.94
CA ASP A 1130 14.45 -29.96 35.33
C ASP A 1130 13.60 -29.06 36.22
N ALA A 1131 12.72 -29.64 37.03
CA ALA A 1131 11.80 -28.91 37.89
C ALA A 1131 12.51 -28.20 39.06
N ASN A 1132 13.75 -28.61 39.39
CA ASN A 1132 14.52 -28.06 40.51
C ASN A 1132 15.38 -26.86 40.12
N GLU A 1133 15.69 -26.67 38.83
CA GLU A 1133 16.43 -25.51 38.35
C GLU A 1133 15.47 -24.47 37.78
N VAL A 1134 15.35 -23.36 38.49
CA VAL A 1134 14.45 -22.25 38.15
C VAL A 1134 15.29 -20.98 37.97
N PHE A 1135 14.96 -20.14 36.99
CA PHE A 1135 15.48 -18.78 36.92
C PHE A 1135 14.40 -17.77 37.27
N SER A 1136 14.79 -16.70 37.98
CA SER A 1136 13.91 -15.61 38.40
C SER A 1136 13.85 -14.53 37.32
N LEU A 1137 12.64 -14.06 37.05
CA LEU A 1137 12.39 -12.96 36.13
C LEU A 1137 11.78 -11.77 36.83
N ASP A 1138 12.31 -10.59 36.49
CA ASP A 1138 11.73 -9.30 36.80
C ASP A 1138 10.45 -9.08 35.96
N PRO A 1139 9.26 -9.00 36.58
CA PRO A 1139 7.99 -8.85 35.88
C PRO A 1139 7.89 -7.58 35.03
N ILE A 1140 8.59 -6.49 35.38
CA ILE A 1140 8.47 -5.21 34.64
C ILE A 1140 9.35 -5.23 33.40
N ALA A 1141 10.58 -5.69 33.54
CA ALA A 1141 11.46 -5.92 32.39
C ALA A 1141 10.78 -6.86 31.38
N LEU A 1142 10.11 -7.91 31.88
CA LEU A 1142 9.31 -8.83 31.07
C LEU A 1142 8.08 -8.15 30.43
N MET A 1143 7.25 -7.43 31.20
CA MET A 1143 6.05 -6.74 30.68
C MET A 1143 6.40 -5.74 29.57
N PHE A 1144 7.54 -5.08 29.71
CA PHE A 1144 7.98 -4.08 28.76
C PHE A 1144 8.60 -4.69 27.49
N LEU A 1145 9.46 -5.71 27.64
CA LEU A 1145 9.92 -6.52 26.51
C LEU A 1145 8.73 -7.14 25.75
N LEU A 1146 7.70 -7.61 26.47
CA LEU A 1146 6.45 -8.11 25.89
C LEU A 1146 5.68 -7.00 25.17
N SER A 1147 5.67 -5.77 25.68
CA SER A 1147 4.98 -4.64 25.03
C SER A 1147 5.65 -4.27 23.70
N PHE A 1148 6.98 -4.23 23.65
CA PHE A 1148 7.73 -4.02 22.40
C PHE A 1148 7.62 -5.20 21.46
N ALA A 1149 7.74 -6.43 21.97
CA ALA A 1149 7.54 -7.64 21.18
C ALA A 1149 6.14 -7.67 20.57
N LEU A 1150 5.11 -7.33 21.34
CA LEU A 1150 3.74 -7.24 20.87
C LEU A 1150 3.60 -6.18 19.77
N LEU A 1151 4.18 -4.99 19.96
CA LEU A 1151 4.18 -3.93 18.94
C LEU A 1151 4.82 -4.43 17.63
N LEU A 1152 6.00 -5.08 17.72
CA LEU A 1152 6.70 -5.64 16.57
C LEU A 1152 5.92 -6.78 15.90
N ILE A 1153 5.32 -7.68 16.67
CA ILE A 1153 4.48 -8.77 16.16
C ILE A 1153 3.24 -8.20 15.44
N VAL A 1154 2.58 -7.22 16.05
CA VAL A 1154 1.42 -6.53 15.45
C VAL A 1154 1.82 -5.86 14.14
N GLN A 1155 2.97 -5.18 14.09
CA GLN A 1155 3.51 -4.59 12.86
C GLN A 1155 3.88 -5.65 11.82
N PHE A 1156 4.48 -6.77 12.23
CA PHE A 1156 4.86 -7.86 11.34
C PHE A 1156 3.65 -8.56 10.71
N VAL A 1157 2.62 -8.85 11.50
CA VAL A 1157 1.35 -9.42 10.99
C VAL A 1157 0.68 -8.46 10.00
N ALA A 1158 0.68 -7.16 10.29
CA ALA A 1158 0.19 -6.15 9.37
C ALA A 1158 1.02 -6.11 8.07
N MET A 1159 2.35 -6.22 8.17
CA MET A 1159 3.25 -6.32 7.03
C MET A 1159 2.94 -7.53 6.14
N LEU A 1160 2.74 -8.71 6.72
CA LEU A 1160 2.33 -9.92 5.97
C LEU A 1160 1.03 -9.70 5.21
N TYR A 1161 0.01 -9.15 5.89
CA TYR A 1161 -1.27 -8.84 5.28
C TYR A 1161 -1.10 -7.86 4.10
N HIS A 1162 -0.38 -6.78 4.30
CA HIS A 1162 -0.12 -5.79 3.26
C HIS A 1162 0.68 -6.35 2.09
N ARG A 1163 1.68 -7.22 2.32
CA ARG A 1163 2.48 -7.85 1.27
C ARG A 1163 1.65 -8.74 0.37
N ILE A 1164 0.74 -9.54 0.95
CA ILE A 1164 -0.21 -10.35 0.17
C ILE A 1164 -1.07 -9.44 -0.72
N TYR A 1165 -1.62 -8.35 -0.17
CA TYR A 1165 -2.42 -7.41 -0.95
C TYR A 1165 -1.63 -6.66 -2.03
N THR A 1166 -0.36 -6.33 -1.74
CA THR A 1166 0.54 -5.70 -2.71
C THR A 1166 0.85 -6.65 -3.86
N LEU A 1167 1.07 -7.95 -3.58
CA LEU A 1167 1.25 -8.98 -4.61
C LEU A 1167 0.00 -9.13 -5.48
N ILE A 1168 -1.18 -9.18 -4.87
CA ILE A 1168 -2.47 -9.22 -5.60
C ILE A 1168 -2.60 -7.99 -6.52
N HIS A 1169 -2.27 -6.81 -5.99
CA HIS A 1169 -2.29 -5.56 -6.75
C HIS A 1169 -1.33 -5.61 -7.94
N PHE A 1170 -0.08 -6.03 -7.69
CA PHE A 1170 0.96 -6.13 -8.71
C PHE A 1170 0.62 -7.12 -9.83
N VAL A 1171 0.12 -8.32 -9.48
CA VAL A 1171 -0.33 -9.31 -10.48
C VAL A 1171 -1.48 -8.76 -11.31
N SER A 1172 -2.45 -8.08 -10.67
CA SER A 1172 -3.56 -7.45 -11.39
C SER A 1172 -3.12 -6.31 -12.33
N TYR A 1173 -2.05 -5.58 -11.97
CA TYR A 1173 -1.47 -4.50 -12.77
C TYR A 1173 -0.77 -5.03 -14.03
N ALA A 1174 0.09 -6.04 -13.86
CA ALA A 1174 0.86 -6.64 -14.95
C ALA A 1174 -0.04 -7.14 -16.10
N ASP A 1175 -1.22 -7.67 -15.79
CA ASP A 1175 -2.19 -8.16 -16.79
C ASP A 1175 -2.75 -7.08 -17.71
N THR A 1176 -2.95 -5.89 -17.17
CA THR A 1176 -3.59 -4.78 -17.88
C THR A 1176 -2.62 -4.00 -18.76
N GLU A 1177 -1.41 -3.71 -18.29
CA GLU A 1177 -0.42 -2.99 -19.11
C GLU A 1177 0.02 -3.82 -20.31
N ILE A 1178 0.25 -5.13 -20.15
CA ILE A 1178 0.65 -5.99 -21.27
C ILE A 1178 -0.43 -6.01 -22.35
N LYS A 1179 -1.72 -6.01 -21.96
CA LYS A 1179 -2.84 -5.94 -22.90
C LYS A 1179 -2.97 -4.56 -23.57
N ALA A 1180 -2.76 -3.48 -22.82
CA ALA A 1180 -2.78 -2.13 -23.36
C ALA A 1180 -1.62 -1.91 -24.34
N CYS A 1181 -0.40 -2.29 -23.95
CA CYS A 1181 0.80 -2.20 -24.77
C CYS A 1181 0.69 -3.07 -26.03
N ARG A 1182 0.15 -4.30 -25.95
CA ARG A 1182 -0.16 -5.14 -27.14
C ARG A 1182 -1.21 -4.53 -28.06
N LYS A 1183 -2.26 -3.91 -27.51
CA LYS A 1183 -3.27 -3.21 -28.31
C LYS A 1183 -2.69 -2.00 -29.02
N GLN A 1184 -1.85 -1.24 -28.32
CA GLN A 1184 -1.18 -0.07 -28.86
C GLN A 1184 -0.17 -0.47 -29.95
N SER A 1185 0.61 -1.54 -29.75
CA SER A 1185 1.50 -2.07 -30.78
C SER A 1185 0.73 -2.58 -32.00
N HIS A 1186 -0.40 -3.28 -31.81
CA HIS A 1186 -1.25 -3.70 -32.93
C HIS A 1186 -1.91 -2.52 -33.65
N GLN A 1187 -2.34 -1.46 -32.93
CA GLN A 1187 -2.89 -0.26 -33.55
C GLN A 1187 -1.84 0.54 -34.32
N ILE A 1188 -0.61 0.64 -33.81
CA ILE A 1188 0.51 1.28 -34.52
C ILE A 1188 0.86 0.46 -35.78
N GLN A 1189 0.88 -0.86 -35.67
CA GLN A 1189 1.15 -1.75 -36.81
C GLN A 1189 0.05 -1.67 -37.88
N TYR A 1190 -1.23 -1.54 -37.50
CA TYR A 1190 -2.33 -1.28 -38.43
C TYR A 1190 -2.31 0.14 -39.01
N SER A 1191 -1.93 1.15 -38.22
CA SER A 1191 -1.80 2.53 -38.68
C SER A 1191 -0.66 2.68 -39.68
N ASN A 1192 0.45 1.96 -39.49
CA ASN A 1192 1.56 1.93 -40.45
C ASN A 1192 1.18 1.16 -41.72
N TYR A 1193 0.41 0.07 -41.60
CA TYR A 1193 -0.14 -0.65 -42.77
C TYR A 1193 -1.14 0.18 -43.58
N GLN A 1194 -1.95 1.03 -42.93
CA GLN A 1194 -2.86 1.95 -43.63
C GLN A 1194 -2.12 3.12 -44.26
N HIS A 1195 -1.02 3.59 -43.67
CA HIS A 1195 -0.18 4.63 -44.30
C HIS A 1195 0.63 4.10 -45.50
N GLU A 1196 0.97 2.81 -45.55
CA GLU A 1196 1.62 2.19 -46.71
C GLU A 1196 0.66 1.80 -47.84
N THR A 1197 -0.67 1.88 -47.65
CA THR A 1197 -1.66 1.48 -48.67
C THR A 1197 -2.45 2.64 -49.28
N ASP A 1198 -2.30 3.86 -48.74
CA ASP A 1198 -2.97 5.08 -49.23
C ASP A 1198 -1.94 6.15 -49.70
N GLU A 1199 -0.91 5.77 -50.46
CA GLU A 1199 -0.20 6.70 -51.34
C GLU A 1199 -0.66 6.49 -52.80
N PRO A 1200 -1.23 7.52 -53.46
CA PRO A 1200 -1.58 7.42 -54.87
C PRO A 1200 -0.32 7.54 -55.73
N ASP A 1201 -0.21 6.61 -56.68
CA ASP A 1201 0.73 6.62 -57.81
C ASP A 1201 0.90 8.03 -58.39
N THR A 1202 2.05 8.66 -58.13
CA THR A 1202 2.52 9.77 -58.95
C THR A 1202 3.98 9.54 -59.32
N ALA A 1203 4.16 9.17 -60.59
CA ALA A 1203 5.44 8.97 -61.23
C ALA A 1203 6.30 10.24 -61.21
N LEU A 1204 7.57 10.09 -60.83
CA LEU A 1204 8.64 10.95 -61.31
C LEU A 1204 9.89 10.10 -61.56
N CYS A 1205 10.18 9.96 -62.86
CA CYS A 1205 11.35 9.30 -63.42
C CYS A 1205 12.65 9.88 -62.84
N PHE A 1206 13.55 9.00 -62.41
CA PHE A 1206 14.94 9.09 -62.83
C PHE A 1206 15.44 7.69 -63.21
N GLN A 1207 15.86 7.59 -64.47
CA GLN A 1207 16.48 6.42 -65.08
C GLN A 1207 17.88 6.19 -64.50
N ASN A 1208 18.30 4.91 -64.58
CA ASN A 1208 19.68 4.42 -64.71
C ASN A 1208 20.33 3.75 -63.45
N PRO A 1209 20.26 2.41 -63.31
CA PRO A 1209 20.89 1.65 -62.24
C PRO A 1209 22.30 1.15 -62.63
N SER A 1210 23.26 2.05 -62.88
CA SER A 1210 24.61 1.64 -63.32
C SER A 1210 25.81 2.36 -62.68
N VAL A 1211 25.65 3.21 -61.65
CA VAL A 1211 26.80 3.97 -61.09
C VAL A 1211 27.16 3.67 -59.62
N LEU A 1212 26.34 2.97 -58.82
CA LEU A 1212 26.67 2.71 -57.40
C LEU A 1212 27.41 1.37 -57.15
N ARG A 1213 28.41 1.04 -57.98
CA ARG A 1213 29.33 -0.10 -57.74
C ARG A 1213 30.82 0.26 -57.72
N ARG A 1214 31.15 1.55 -57.63
CA ARG A 1214 32.53 2.05 -57.43
C ARG A 1214 32.56 3.27 -56.51
N ALA A 1215 32.43 3.03 -55.21
CA ALA A 1215 32.83 4.00 -54.17
C ALA A 1215 33.14 3.29 -52.84
N VAL A 1216 33.79 2.11 -52.91
CA VAL A 1216 34.54 1.51 -51.81
C VAL A 1216 35.99 1.44 -52.27
N THR A 1217 36.60 2.62 -52.37
CA THR A 1217 38.06 2.84 -52.42
C THR A 1217 38.28 4.34 -52.30
N SER A 1218 38.57 4.79 -51.08
CA SER A 1218 39.29 6.01 -50.66
C SER A 1218 38.55 6.78 -49.55
N VAL A 1219 39.33 7.02 -48.48
CA VAL A 1219 39.05 7.68 -47.19
C VAL A 1219 38.50 6.77 -46.11
#